data_AF-A0A7Y3TN64-F1
#
_entry.id   AF-A0A7Y3TN64-F1
#
_cell.length_a   1.000
_cell.length_b   1.000
_cell.length_c   1.000
_cell.angle_alpha   90.00
_cell.angle_beta   90.00
_cell.angle_gamma   90.00
#
_symmetry.space_group_name_H-M   'P 1'
#
loop_
_entity.id
_entity.type
_entity.pdbx_description
1 polymer ?
#
loop_
_entity_poly.entity_id
_entity_poly.type
_entity_poly.pdbx_seq_one_letter_code
_entity_poly.pdbx_strand_id
1 'polypeptide(L)'
;MYTFGNFLAVSAPSLRSLFAPFLPSQPVSDPVTIFLVIMTIMLVAPLLFERLRLPGIVGLILAGVVVGPNGFGFLERDTTIVLLGTVGLLFLMFMAGLETSLDDLKFNAKKAIIFGLATFAVPMVMGIVAMRLLGYPMLASVLVASCFASHTLLALPIASKLGIMRSQSVTVTLGGTLITNVLALLVLAVVVKAQQGNLTLSFWLLLLPSLGLYTFATLWGVPRLGRWFFRRFGHDEGAEFTFVLATLFVVSYFAKLIEIEPIIGAFLAGIAITQLIPQLSPLMNRIQFIGNTLFVPFFLISVGMLVNPLILFQEPRSLLVSAVMVGVALVAKFVPAWGASKLFKFDFANMMVIFGLSVAQAASTLAAITVAFNIKLVDQLTVNGTIAMILVTCVASPWITARWGEGMKDSSPRAQQAQASAASQATPQHRILVPVANPSTEDNLLQLALILAKSRGGTLLPLHVLSDAYAPVTTEEKLQQERLLAAAETIAHAAVTDVEPIGRVDDSIDKGILRTAQERHATLLICGWKGYSTYRDNFFGSVIDNVARRTPVPMLITRFPQPIQSTQRIFLAIADTEASSVSFQQTLFLTRTLAAELKASLKVLQIVSNPRLANAANAIPGLSEDVPVQQIRGNFVNQVAKILERDDLLVITHNAHPERLHIPTLGVEPEAIARQHPDLSIIIAHFPRLV
;
A
#
# COMPACT_ATOMS: atom_id res chain seq x y z
N MET A 1 48.75 16.86 -48.48
CA MET A 1 49.66 16.27 -47.49
C MET A 1 48.80 15.46 -46.54
N TYR A 2 48.66 14.18 -46.85
CA TYR A 2 47.76 13.23 -46.20
C TYR A 2 48.44 12.59 -44.97
N THR A 3 47.61 11.96 -44.14
CA THR A 3 47.91 11.02 -43.04
C THR A 3 48.59 11.58 -41.79
N PHE A 4 47.79 11.83 -40.74
CA PHE A 4 48.00 11.36 -39.35
C PHE A 4 46.81 11.81 -38.49
N GLY A 5 45.66 11.17 -38.67
CA GLY A 5 44.44 11.49 -37.93
C GLY A 5 43.42 10.39 -38.10
N ASN A 6 43.70 9.23 -37.51
CA ASN A 6 42.74 8.14 -37.24
C ASN A 6 43.44 6.92 -36.60
N PHE A 7 44.11 7.11 -35.46
CA PHE A 7 44.54 5.99 -34.62
C PHE A 7 44.62 6.53 -33.20
N LEU A 8 43.65 6.17 -32.36
CA LEU A 8 43.53 6.34 -30.89
C LEU A 8 42.08 6.63 -30.44
N ALA A 9 41.08 6.12 -31.16
CA ALA A 9 39.81 5.75 -30.54
C ALA A 9 39.87 4.25 -30.23
N VAL A 10 40.65 3.87 -29.22
CA VAL A 10 40.57 2.51 -28.67
C VAL A 10 39.24 2.44 -27.92
N SER A 11 38.19 2.08 -28.65
CA SER A 11 36.92 1.67 -28.09
C SER A 11 37.17 0.45 -27.22
N ALA A 12 36.76 0.52 -25.94
CA ALA A 12 36.90 -0.59 -25.01
C ALA A 12 36.31 -1.87 -25.63
N PRO A 13 36.98 -3.03 -25.54
CA PRO A 13 36.37 -4.28 -25.96
C PRO A 13 35.13 -4.54 -25.11
N SER A 14 33.94 -4.49 -25.71
CA SER A 14 32.72 -5.01 -25.09
C SER A 14 32.77 -6.54 -25.05
N LEU A 15 32.00 -7.19 -24.16
CA LEU A 15 31.85 -8.66 -24.16
C LEU A 15 31.44 -9.20 -25.54
N ARG A 16 30.77 -8.37 -26.34
CA ARG A 16 30.47 -8.59 -27.76
C ARG A 16 31.69 -8.93 -28.62
N SER A 17 32.87 -8.38 -28.33
CA SER A 17 34.11 -8.70 -29.08
C SER A 17 34.63 -10.12 -28.81
N LEU A 18 34.37 -10.68 -27.62
CA LEU A 18 34.74 -12.05 -27.24
C LEU A 18 33.76 -13.10 -27.80
N PHE A 19 32.50 -12.71 -28.03
CA PHE A 19 31.44 -13.58 -28.54
C PHE A 19 30.95 -13.19 -29.95
N ALA A 20 31.72 -12.36 -30.65
CA ALA A 20 31.43 -11.84 -31.99
C ALA A 20 30.96 -12.90 -33.02
N PRO A 21 31.50 -14.14 -33.06
CA PRO A 21 31.04 -15.14 -34.02
C PRO A 21 29.62 -15.70 -33.76
N PHE A 22 29.00 -15.44 -32.61
CA PHE A 22 27.68 -15.98 -32.23
C PHE A 22 26.59 -14.92 -32.05
N LEU A 23 26.90 -13.64 -32.28
CA LEU A 23 26.01 -12.51 -32.02
C LEU A 23 25.57 -11.81 -33.32
N PRO A 24 24.35 -11.25 -33.38
CA PRO A 24 23.91 -10.46 -34.53
C PRO A 24 24.84 -9.26 -34.76
N SER A 25 25.08 -8.96 -36.04
CA SER A 25 26.01 -7.91 -36.49
C SER A 25 25.59 -6.50 -36.09
N GLN A 26 24.30 -6.28 -35.81
CA GLN A 26 23.76 -5.02 -35.28
C GLN A 26 22.83 -5.27 -34.08
N PRO A 27 22.77 -4.34 -33.10
CA PRO A 27 21.78 -4.41 -32.04
C PRO A 27 20.36 -4.41 -32.60
N VAL A 28 19.43 -5.03 -31.88
CA VAL A 28 18.03 -5.03 -32.29
C VAL A 28 17.47 -3.61 -32.22
N SER A 29 17.03 -3.07 -33.36
CA SER A 29 16.47 -1.71 -33.46
C SER A 29 14.96 -1.69 -33.62
N ASP A 30 14.35 -2.81 -34.05
CA ASP A 30 12.91 -2.90 -34.24
C ASP A 30 12.17 -2.88 -32.88
N PRO A 31 11.20 -1.95 -32.66
CA PRO A 31 10.53 -1.80 -31.37
C PRO A 31 9.81 -3.05 -30.89
N VAL A 32 9.20 -3.83 -31.79
CA VAL A 32 8.48 -5.07 -31.43
C VAL A 32 9.47 -6.11 -30.92
N THR A 33 10.62 -6.24 -31.60
CA THR A 33 11.68 -7.16 -31.21
C THR A 33 12.33 -6.73 -29.89
N ILE A 34 12.55 -5.43 -29.67
CA ILE A 34 13.03 -4.90 -28.36
C ILE A 34 12.06 -5.29 -27.24
N PHE A 35 10.76 -5.06 -27.44
CA PHE A 35 9.74 -5.42 -26.46
C PHE A 35 9.66 -6.93 -26.22
N LEU A 36 9.72 -7.76 -27.27
CA LEU A 36 9.75 -9.21 -27.17
C LEU A 36 10.90 -9.69 -26.28
N VAL A 37 12.09 -9.12 -26.48
CA VAL A 37 13.31 -9.50 -25.75
C VAL A 37 13.18 -9.10 -24.29
N ILE A 38 12.72 -7.87 -24.01
CA ILE A 38 12.49 -7.42 -22.64
C ILE A 38 11.43 -8.28 -21.94
N MET A 39 10.30 -8.57 -22.60
CA MET A 39 9.26 -9.45 -22.04
C MET A 39 9.78 -10.87 -21.78
N THR A 40 10.61 -11.40 -22.68
CA THR A 40 11.25 -12.71 -22.50
C THR A 40 12.17 -12.70 -21.29
N ILE A 41 12.97 -11.63 -21.12
CA ILE A 41 13.81 -11.46 -19.92
C ILE A 41 12.95 -11.36 -18.65
N MET A 42 11.87 -10.61 -18.70
CA MET A 42 10.95 -10.42 -17.58
C MET A 42 10.28 -11.73 -17.14
N LEU A 43 10.01 -12.63 -18.08
CA LEU A 43 9.46 -13.95 -17.80
C LEU A 43 10.54 -14.93 -17.31
N VAL A 44 11.66 -15.03 -18.02
CA VAL A 44 12.65 -16.10 -17.83
C VAL A 44 13.63 -15.80 -16.69
N ALA A 45 14.11 -14.57 -16.57
CA ALA A 45 15.17 -14.23 -15.62
C ALA A 45 14.76 -14.43 -14.16
N PRO A 46 13.54 -14.02 -13.71
CA PRO A 46 13.09 -14.31 -12.36
C PRO A 46 13.00 -15.81 -12.07
N LEU A 47 12.42 -16.60 -12.98
CA LEU A 47 12.27 -18.05 -12.84
C LEU A 47 13.62 -18.77 -12.72
N LEU A 48 14.61 -18.35 -13.51
CA LEU A 48 15.95 -18.92 -13.48
C LEU A 48 16.65 -18.62 -12.15
N PHE A 49 16.57 -17.38 -11.67
CA PHE A 49 17.22 -16.95 -10.43
C PHE A 49 16.55 -17.51 -9.18
N GLU A 50 15.23 -17.65 -9.18
CA GLU A 50 14.49 -18.31 -8.09
C GLU A 50 14.91 -19.78 -7.96
N ARG A 51 15.17 -20.47 -9.09
CA ARG A 51 15.74 -21.83 -9.07
C ARG A 51 17.14 -21.90 -8.47
N LEU A 52 17.91 -20.81 -8.55
CA LEU A 52 19.22 -20.65 -7.91
C LEU A 52 19.13 -20.14 -6.46
N ARG A 53 17.91 -20.04 -5.88
CA ARG A 53 17.64 -19.48 -4.53
C ARG A 53 18.08 -18.01 -4.39
N LEU A 54 18.03 -17.26 -5.48
CA LEU A 54 18.25 -15.81 -5.50
C LEU A 54 16.93 -15.09 -5.78
N PRO A 55 16.71 -13.86 -5.28
CA PRO A 55 15.50 -13.11 -5.58
C PRO A 55 15.38 -12.80 -7.08
N GLY A 56 14.23 -13.05 -7.69
CA GLY A 56 14.04 -12.85 -9.13
C GLY A 56 14.36 -11.44 -9.65
N ILE A 57 14.22 -10.42 -8.79
CA ILE A 57 14.61 -9.02 -9.07
C ILE A 57 16.10 -8.88 -9.38
N VAL A 58 16.96 -9.65 -8.72
CA VAL A 58 18.41 -9.70 -8.99
C VAL A 58 18.65 -10.22 -10.42
N GLY A 59 17.85 -11.20 -10.85
CA GLY A 59 17.91 -11.76 -12.20
C GLY A 59 17.61 -10.72 -13.27
N LEU A 60 16.65 -9.82 -13.05
CA LEU A 60 16.31 -8.75 -14.00
C LEU A 60 17.46 -7.74 -14.17
N ILE A 61 18.12 -7.37 -13.07
CA ILE A 61 19.26 -6.44 -13.10
C ILE A 61 20.42 -7.09 -13.85
N LEU A 62 20.79 -8.33 -13.50
CA LEU A 62 21.88 -9.05 -14.14
C LEU A 62 21.60 -9.35 -15.61
N ALA A 63 20.35 -9.66 -15.97
CA ALA A 63 19.96 -9.80 -17.37
C ALA A 63 20.15 -8.47 -18.14
N GLY A 64 19.86 -7.32 -17.53
CA GLY A 64 20.17 -6.01 -18.11
C GLY A 64 21.67 -5.79 -18.34
N VAL A 65 22.53 -6.22 -17.42
CA VAL A 65 24.00 -6.17 -17.59
C VAL A 65 24.44 -7.03 -18.78
N VAL A 66 23.87 -8.24 -18.89
CA VAL A 66 24.23 -9.22 -19.92
C VAL A 66 23.73 -8.81 -21.31
N VAL A 67 22.48 -8.36 -21.44
CA VAL A 67 21.84 -8.05 -22.72
C VAL A 67 22.16 -6.62 -23.19
N GLY A 68 22.47 -5.73 -22.25
CA GLY A 68 22.75 -4.33 -22.49
C GLY A 68 24.01 -4.05 -23.31
N PRO A 69 24.27 -2.77 -23.62
CA PRO A 69 25.33 -2.34 -24.54
C PRO A 69 26.73 -2.75 -24.10
N ASN A 70 26.95 -2.87 -22.79
CA ASN A 70 28.24 -3.25 -22.21
C ASN A 70 28.44 -4.77 -22.06
N GLY A 71 27.37 -5.55 -22.22
CA GLY A 71 27.40 -7.01 -22.22
C GLY A 71 27.53 -7.56 -23.64
N PHE A 72 26.58 -8.39 -24.05
CA PHE A 72 26.47 -8.89 -25.42
C PHE A 72 26.10 -7.80 -26.43
N GLY A 73 25.58 -6.65 -25.97
CA GLY A 73 25.19 -5.55 -26.86
C GLY A 73 24.01 -5.90 -27.76
N PHE A 74 23.10 -6.74 -27.26
CA PHE A 74 21.92 -7.19 -28.00
C PHE A 74 20.81 -6.11 -27.99
N LEU A 75 20.72 -5.35 -26.89
CA LEU A 75 19.87 -4.16 -26.75
C LEU A 75 20.73 -2.91 -26.51
N GLU A 76 20.41 -1.83 -27.22
CA GLU A 76 20.91 -0.50 -26.90
C GLU A 76 20.03 0.17 -25.85
N ARG A 77 20.63 0.99 -24.98
CA ARG A 77 19.90 1.77 -23.98
C ARG A 77 19.40 3.07 -24.60
N ASP A 78 18.44 2.95 -25.51
CA ASP A 78 17.83 4.07 -26.23
C ASP A 78 16.90 4.92 -25.36
N THR A 79 16.32 5.97 -25.94
CA THR A 79 15.37 6.86 -25.24
C THR A 79 14.13 6.12 -24.75
N THR A 80 13.70 5.06 -25.43
CA THR A 80 12.53 4.25 -25.06
C THR A 80 12.77 3.48 -23.76
N ILE A 81 13.90 2.77 -23.65
CA ILE A 81 14.27 2.03 -22.43
C ILE A 81 14.53 2.98 -21.27
N VAL A 82 15.09 4.16 -21.54
CA VAL A 82 15.25 5.21 -20.52
C VAL A 82 13.90 5.72 -20.03
N LEU A 83 12.95 5.98 -20.95
CA LEU A 83 11.61 6.45 -20.62
C LEU A 83 10.86 5.43 -19.77
N LEU A 84 10.73 4.19 -20.23
CA LEU A 84 10.03 3.12 -19.53
C LEU A 84 10.69 2.79 -18.18
N GLY A 85 12.03 2.80 -18.13
CA GLY A 85 12.76 2.61 -16.89
C GLY A 85 12.55 3.76 -15.89
N THR A 86 12.45 5.00 -16.37
CA THR A 86 12.12 6.15 -15.50
C THR A 86 10.70 6.04 -14.97
N VAL A 87 9.73 5.66 -15.82
CA VAL A 87 8.35 5.41 -15.40
C VAL A 87 8.31 4.32 -14.32
N GLY A 88 9.03 3.21 -14.51
CA GLY A 88 9.13 2.13 -13.52
C GLY A 88 9.71 2.56 -12.18
N LEU A 89 10.73 3.41 -12.19
CA LEU A 89 11.29 3.96 -10.96
C LEU A 89 10.27 4.83 -10.21
N LEU A 90 9.53 5.69 -10.92
CA LEU A 90 8.49 6.51 -10.31
C LEU A 90 7.33 5.66 -9.79
N PHE A 91 6.87 4.67 -10.56
CA PHE A 91 5.85 3.72 -10.10
C PHE A 91 6.26 2.98 -8.84
N LEU A 92 7.53 2.54 -8.75
CA LEU A 92 8.03 1.85 -7.59
C LEU A 92 7.89 2.71 -6.33
N MET A 93 8.34 3.96 -6.39
CA MET A 93 8.25 4.89 -5.27
C MET A 93 6.82 5.30 -4.96
N PHE A 94 6.00 5.42 -5.99
CA PHE A 94 4.58 5.70 -5.83
C PHE A 94 3.84 4.58 -5.09
N MET A 95 4.05 3.32 -5.47
CA MET A 95 3.50 2.16 -4.78
C MET A 95 3.99 2.10 -3.33
N ALA A 96 5.27 2.39 -3.09
CA ALA A 96 5.80 2.49 -1.74
C ALA A 96 5.11 3.58 -0.92
N GLY A 97 4.80 4.72 -1.55
CA GLY A 97 4.00 5.78 -0.94
C GLY A 97 2.56 5.36 -0.65
N LEU A 98 1.92 4.61 -1.57
CA LEU A 98 0.55 4.10 -1.41
C LEU A 98 0.41 3.05 -0.30
N GLU A 99 1.43 2.23 -0.10
CA GLU A 99 1.46 1.19 0.93
C GLU A 99 1.88 1.73 2.31
N THR A 100 2.49 2.92 2.34
CA THR A 100 2.91 3.61 3.57
C THR A 100 1.79 4.53 4.04
N SER A 101 1.32 4.35 5.29
CA SER A 101 0.37 5.32 5.84
C SER A 101 1.10 6.57 6.35
N LEU A 102 0.47 7.74 6.18
CA LEU A 102 0.93 9.00 6.75
C LEU A 102 1.10 8.92 8.27
N ASP A 103 0.22 8.16 8.93
CA ASP A 103 0.23 8.03 10.39
C ASP A 103 1.41 7.16 10.85
N ASP A 104 1.74 6.09 10.12
CA ASP A 104 2.94 5.29 10.40
C ASP A 104 4.21 6.14 10.25
N LEU A 105 4.25 7.02 9.25
CA LEU A 105 5.39 7.92 9.02
C LEU A 105 5.49 8.99 10.11
N LYS A 106 4.38 9.60 10.51
CA LYS A 106 4.33 10.56 11.63
C LYS A 106 4.74 9.92 12.94
N PHE A 107 4.22 8.73 13.23
CA PHE A 107 4.55 7.96 14.43
C PHE A 107 6.05 7.65 14.50
N ASN A 108 6.66 7.34 13.35
CA ASN A 108 8.08 7.02 13.26
C ASN A 108 8.99 8.21 12.86
N ALA A 109 8.45 9.42 12.76
CA ALA A 109 9.17 10.57 12.19
C ALA A 109 10.49 10.86 12.91
N LYS A 110 10.50 10.81 14.25
CA LYS A 110 11.74 11.03 15.04
C LYS A 110 12.81 9.98 14.71
N LYS A 111 12.42 8.71 14.62
CA LYS A 111 13.34 7.60 14.30
C LYS A 111 13.83 7.70 12.86
N ALA A 112 12.94 8.04 11.93
CA ALA A 112 13.27 8.29 10.53
C ALA A 112 14.25 9.46 10.37
N ILE A 113 14.09 10.56 11.13
CA ILE A 113 15.01 11.70 11.12
C ILE A 113 16.38 11.30 11.64
N ILE A 114 16.44 10.63 12.80
CA ILE A 114 17.71 10.17 13.37
C ILE A 114 18.43 9.22 12.42
N PHE A 115 17.72 8.24 11.86
CA PHE A 115 18.30 7.31 10.89
C PHE A 115 18.73 8.02 9.60
N GLY A 116 17.90 8.93 9.06
CA GLY A 116 18.19 9.73 7.88
C GLY A 116 19.46 10.57 8.04
N LEU A 117 19.60 11.26 9.18
CA LEU A 117 20.80 12.04 9.48
C LEU A 117 22.03 11.14 9.66
N ALA A 118 21.88 9.99 10.33
CA ALA A 118 22.99 9.05 10.52
C ALA A 118 23.44 8.41 9.19
N THR A 119 22.50 7.97 8.36
CA THR A 119 22.77 7.35 7.04
C THR A 119 23.17 8.36 5.97
N PHE A 120 23.08 9.66 6.26
CA PHE A 120 23.73 10.72 5.51
C PHE A 120 25.13 11.04 6.03
N ALA A 121 25.26 11.38 7.32
CA ALA A 121 26.49 11.90 7.91
C ALA A 121 27.61 10.85 7.96
N VAL A 122 27.30 9.59 8.26
CA VAL A 122 28.32 8.53 8.38
C VAL A 122 28.95 8.21 7.02
N PRO A 123 28.20 7.96 5.92
CA PRO A 123 28.78 7.88 4.58
C PRO A 123 29.51 9.14 4.14
N MET A 124 29.02 10.32 4.53
CA MET A 124 29.70 11.57 4.21
C MET A 124 31.11 11.63 4.80
N VAL A 125 31.24 11.37 6.11
CA VAL A 125 32.55 11.42 6.79
C VAL A 125 33.47 10.32 6.27
N MET A 126 33.01 9.08 6.22
CA MET A 126 33.85 7.95 5.80
C MET A 126 34.21 8.03 4.32
N GLY A 127 33.29 8.51 3.48
CA GLY A 127 33.53 8.77 2.07
C GLY A 127 34.58 9.85 1.84
N ILE A 128 34.47 11.00 2.53
CA ILE A 128 35.46 12.08 2.41
C ILE A 128 36.84 11.57 2.82
N VAL A 129 36.95 10.88 3.96
CA VAL A 129 38.23 10.33 4.43
C VAL A 129 38.80 9.35 3.40
N ALA A 130 38.00 8.38 2.93
CA ALA A 130 38.46 7.39 1.95
C ALA A 130 38.93 8.03 0.63
N MET A 131 38.16 8.97 0.09
CA MET A 131 38.51 9.63 -1.18
C MET A 131 39.72 10.56 -1.03
N ARG A 132 39.89 11.22 0.13
CA ARG A 132 41.09 12.01 0.44
C ARG A 132 42.33 11.13 0.55
N LEU A 133 42.22 9.95 1.14
CA LEU A 133 43.32 8.97 1.21
C LEU A 133 43.70 8.43 -0.17
N LEU A 134 42.75 8.36 -1.10
CA LEU A 134 43.00 8.05 -2.52
C LEU A 134 43.60 9.22 -3.32
N GLY A 135 43.79 10.40 -2.69
CA GLY A 135 44.42 11.57 -3.32
C GLY A 135 43.46 12.53 -4.02
N TYR A 136 42.14 12.35 -3.91
CA TYR A 136 41.17 13.24 -4.54
C TYR A 136 41.09 14.61 -3.84
N PRO A 137 40.78 15.70 -4.57
CA PRO A 137 40.59 17.01 -3.98
C PRO A 137 39.35 17.04 -3.07
N MET A 138 39.28 18.04 -2.19
CA MET A 138 38.22 18.13 -1.18
C MET A 138 36.81 18.16 -1.79
N LEU A 139 36.58 18.99 -2.81
CA LEU A 139 35.27 19.10 -3.47
C LEU A 139 34.85 17.79 -4.15
N ALA A 140 35.76 17.09 -4.81
CA ALA A 140 35.50 15.79 -5.41
C ALA A 140 35.17 14.74 -4.34
N SER A 141 35.92 14.74 -3.23
CA SER A 141 35.72 13.82 -2.11
C SER A 141 34.35 14.02 -1.46
N VAL A 142 33.93 15.26 -1.27
CA VAL A 142 32.61 15.65 -0.73
C VAL A 142 31.47 15.17 -1.64
N LEU A 143 31.62 15.34 -2.97
CA LEU A 143 30.60 14.92 -3.93
C LEU A 143 30.51 13.39 -4.07
N VAL A 144 31.64 12.69 -4.06
CA VAL A 144 31.62 11.22 -4.09
C VAL A 144 31.08 10.66 -2.77
N ALA A 145 31.38 11.29 -1.64
CA ALA A 145 30.82 10.89 -0.36
C ALA A 145 29.29 11.10 -0.27
N SER A 146 28.73 12.15 -0.90
CA SER A 146 27.27 12.29 -0.99
C SER A 146 26.64 11.22 -1.89
N CYS A 147 27.37 10.69 -2.87
CA CYS A 147 26.95 9.55 -3.67
C CYS A 147 26.91 8.25 -2.84
N PHE A 148 27.79 8.08 -1.85
CA PHE A 148 27.68 6.97 -0.88
C PHE A 148 26.53 7.17 0.10
N ALA A 149 26.19 8.42 0.40
CA ALA A 149 25.09 8.79 1.28
C ALA A 149 23.72 8.59 0.63
N SER A 150 23.51 9.02 -0.62
CA SER A 150 22.25 8.80 -1.35
C SER A 150 21.90 7.31 -1.42
N HIS A 151 20.64 6.92 -1.61
CA HIS A 151 20.30 5.54 -1.96
C HIS A 151 18.94 5.43 -2.65
N THR A 152 18.76 4.34 -3.38
CA THR A 152 17.50 3.99 -4.05
C THR A 152 16.95 2.73 -3.40
N LEU A 153 15.66 2.76 -3.07
CA LEU A 153 14.99 1.68 -2.35
C LEU A 153 14.62 0.50 -3.28
N LEU A 154 15.63 -0.09 -3.93
CA LEU A 154 15.50 -1.12 -4.97
C LEU A 154 14.85 -2.41 -4.45
N ALA A 155 15.03 -2.70 -3.16
CA ALA A 155 14.49 -3.89 -2.52
C ALA A 155 13.07 -3.71 -1.94
N LEU A 156 12.43 -2.55 -2.12
CA LEU A 156 11.04 -2.35 -1.70
C LEU A 156 10.02 -3.32 -2.30
N PRO A 157 10.10 -3.73 -3.59
CA PRO A 157 9.16 -4.71 -4.11
C PRO A 157 9.23 -6.03 -3.34
N ILE A 158 10.40 -6.36 -2.77
CA ILE A 158 10.58 -7.55 -1.92
C ILE A 158 9.89 -7.32 -0.58
N ALA A 159 10.09 -6.16 0.06
CA ALA A 159 9.40 -5.82 1.29
C ALA A 159 7.86 -5.81 1.13
N SER A 160 7.36 -5.33 -0.02
CA SER A 160 5.95 -5.37 -0.40
C SER A 160 5.45 -6.80 -0.58
N LYS A 161 6.15 -7.63 -1.38
CA LYS A 161 5.83 -9.08 -1.54
C LYS A 161 5.86 -9.86 -0.23
N LEU A 162 6.74 -9.48 0.70
CA LEU A 162 6.84 -10.11 2.02
C LEU A 162 5.78 -9.60 3.01
N GLY A 163 5.02 -8.55 2.67
CA GLY A 163 3.96 -7.99 3.52
C GLY A 163 4.48 -7.17 4.71
N ILE A 164 5.74 -6.75 4.69
CA ILE A 164 6.42 -6.06 5.82
C ILE A 164 6.48 -4.54 5.66
N MET A 165 5.77 -3.98 4.68
CA MET A 165 5.83 -2.56 4.32
C MET A 165 5.45 -1.59 5.44
N ARG A 166 4.58 -2.02 6.35
CA ARG A 166 4.16 -1.25 7.53
C ARG A 166 4.99 -1.54 8.78
N SER A 167 6.05 -2.35 8.66
CA SER A 167 6.97 -2.58 9.78
C SER A 167 7.74 -1.30 10.11
N GLN A 168 8.04 -1.11 11.39
CA GLN A 168 8.76 0.07 11.87
C GLN A 168 10.09 0.29 11.12
N SER A 169 10.79 -0.79 10.81
CA SER A 169 12.08 -0.78 10.10
C SER A 169 11.95 -0.27 8.67
N VAL A 170 10.93 -0.72 7.93
CA VAL A 170 10.67 -0.26 6.57
C VAL A 170 10.25 1.21 6.57
N THR A 171 9.32 1.61 7.46
CA THR A 171 8.86 3.01 7.57
C THR A 171 9.99 3.97 7.99
N VAL A 172 10.84 3.58 8.94
CA VAL A 172 12.02 4.37 9.35
C VAL A 172 13.00 4.53 8.18
N THR A 173 13.23 3.46 7.42
CA THR A 173 14.13 3.49 6.26
C THR A 173 13.57 4.35 5.14
N LEU A 174 12.29 4.24 4.82
CA LEU A 174 11.59 5.08 3.85
C LEU A 174 11.72 6.57 4.19
N GLY A 175 11.34 6.96 5.42
CA GLY A 175 11.44 8.34 5.86
C GLY A 175 12.89 8.85 5.90
N GLY A 176 13.83 8.02 6.34
CA GLY A 176 15.26 8.36 6.33
C GLY A 176 15.83 8.55 4.92
N THR A 177 15.31 7.81 3.94
CA THR A 177 15.69 7.94 2.52
C THR A 177 15.35 9.31 1.98
N LEU A 178 14.16 9.84 2.29
CA LEU A 178 13.75 11.18 1.87
C LEU A 178 14.75 12.24 2.35
N ILE A 179 15.11 12.18 3.63
CA ILE A 179 16.04 13.14 4.24
C ILE A 179 17.41 13.03 3.59
N THR A 180 17.89 11.79 3.42
CA THR A 180 19.22 11.51 2.89
C THR A 180 19.36 11.97 1.44
N ASN A 181 18.35 11.71 0.59
CA ASN A 181 18.40 12.09 -0.82
C ASN A 181 18.27 13.60 -0.99
N VAL A 182 17.45 14.29 -0.19
CA VAL A 182 17.41 15.76 -0.17
C VAL A 182 18.78 16.33 0.21
N LEU A 183 19.39 15.83 1.30
CA LEU A 183 20.71 16.30 1.72
C LEU A 183 21.82 15.99 0.70
N ALA A 184 21.80 14.81 0.07
CA ALA A 184 22.78 14.43 -0.95
C ALA A 184 22.68 15.31 -2.22
N LEU A 185 21.44 15.61 -2.65
CA LEU A 185 21.16 16.55 -3.73
C LEU A 185 21.65 17.97 -3.39
N LEU A 186 21.42 18.43 -2.16
CA LEU A 186 21.92 19.73 -1.70
C LEU A 186 23.45 19.79 -1.76
N VAL A 187 24.14 18.71 -1.36
CA VAL A 187 25.60 18.63 -1.51
C VAL A 187 26.01 18.72 -2.97
N LEU A 188 25.35 17.99 -3.87
CA LEU A 188 25.64 18.06 -5.31
C LEU A 188 25.49 19.49 -5.84
N ALA A 189 24.36 20.14 -5.54
CA ALA A 189 24.10 21.52 -5.95
C ALA A 189 25.17 22.48 -5.43
N VAL A 190 25.54 22.37 -4.14
CA VAL A 190 26.61 23.17 -3.52
C VAL A 190 27.94 22.94 -4.20
N VAL A 191 28.34 21.70 -4.42
CA VAL A 191 29.65 21.40 -5.02
C VAL A 191 29.74 21.91 -6.45
N VAL A 192 28.68 21.72 -7.26
CA VAL A 192 28.64 22.23 -8.64
C VAL A 192 28.69 23.76 -8.66
N LYS A 193 27.92 24.43 -7.81
CA LYS A 193 27.91 25.90 -7.72
C LYS A 193 29.20 26.48 -7.14
N ALA A 194 29.82 25.78 -6.18
CA ALA A 194 31.12 26.15 -5.62
C ALA A 194 32.21 26.07 -6.69
N GLN A 195 32.21 25.01 -7.49
CA GLN A 195 33.15 24.85 -8.61
C GLN A 195 32.98 25.95 -9.67
N GLN A 196 31.76 26.46 -9.84
CA GLN A 196 31.43 27.58 -10.73
C GLN A 196 31.62 28.97 -10.09
N GLY A 197 31.99 29.03 -8.80
CA GLY A 197 32.21 30.30 -8.08
C GLY A 197 30.94 31.08 -7.71
N ASN A 198 29.76 30.46 -7.70
CA ASN A 198 28.47 31.16 -7.60
C ASN A 198 27.52 30.58 -6.53
N LEU A 199 27.99 30.47 -5.28
CA LEU A 199 27.17 30.09 -4.12
C LEU A 199 26.39 31.31 -3.59
N THR A 200 25.23 31.60 -4.19
CA THR A 200 24.40 32.74 -3.77
C THR A 200 23.43 32.35 -2.64
N LEU A 201 23.29 33.22 -1.63
CA LEU A 201 22.30 33.07 -0.55
C LEU A 201 20.84 32.94 -1.08
N SER A 202 20.56 33.54 -2.24
CA SER A 202 19.25 33.48 -2.92
C SER A 202 18.81 32.07 -3.28
N PHE A 203 19.74 31.15 -3.57
CA PHE A 203 19.43 29.76 -3.88
C PHE A 203 18.74 29.06 -2.69
N TRP A 204 19.32 29.22 -1.49
CA TRP A 204 18.80 28.62 -0.27
C TRP A 204 17.48 29.24 0.18
N LEU A 205 17.36 30.57 0.04
CA LEU A 205 16.12 31.29 0.33
C LEU A 205 14.99 30.93 -0.64
N LEU A 206 15.29 30.44 -1.84
CA LEU A 206 14.29 29.93 -2.78
C LEU A 206 13.93 28.47 -2.48
N LEU A 207 14.93 27.62 -2.22
CA LEU A 207 14.77 26.16 -2.18
C LEU A 207 14.04 25.65 -0.93
N LEU A 208 14.36 26.15 0.27
CA LEU A 208 13.70 25.69 1.49
C LEU A 208 12.19 26.03 1.50
N PRO A 209 11.78 27.28 1.20
CA PRO A 209 10.36 27.62 1.11
C PRO A 209 9.65 26.90 -0.03
N SER A 210 10.29 26.73 -1.19
CA SER A 210 9.67 26.02 -2.32
C SER A 210 9.41 24.55 -2.01
N LEU A 211 10.34 23.86 -1.34
CA LEU A 211 10.18 22.49 -0.84
C LEU A 211 9.03 22.38 0.16
N GLY A 212 8.96 23.30 1.13
CA GLY A 212 7.89 23.34 2.12
C GLY A 212 6.52 23.57 1.48
N LEU A 213 6.43 24.57 0.59
CA LEU A 213 5.21 24.88 -0.15
C LEU A 213 4.77 23.72 -1.04
N TYR A 214 5.71 23.10 -1.77
CA TYR A 214 5.43 21.95 -2.63
C TYR A 214 4.91 20.75 -1.85
N THR A 215 5.56 20.42 -0.73
CA THR A 215 5.14 19.29 0.12
C THR A 215 3.76 19.56 0.71
N PHE A 216 3.51 20.78 1.19
CA PHE A 216 2.20 21.19 1.69
C PHE A 216 1.13 21.15 0.59
N ALA A 217 1.40 21.73 -0.58
CA ALA A 217 0.49 21.75 -1.71
C ALA A 217 0.15 20.33 -2.20
N THR A 218 1.13 19.41 -2.17
CA THR A 218 0.90 18.01 -2.54
C THR A 218 0.04 17.30 -1.50
N LEU A 219 0.45 17.31 -0.22
CA LEU A 219 -0.25 16.59 0.85
C LEU A 219 -1.64 17.15 1.19
N TRP A 220 -1.89 18.43 0.92
CA TRP A 220 -3.21 19.05 1.14
C TRP A 220 -4.05 19.16 -0.13
N GLY A 221 -3.43 19.50 -1.26
CA GLY A 221 -4.12 19.73 -2.53
C GLY A 221 -4.59 18.43 -3.20
N VAL A 222 -3.72 17.41 -3.26
CA VAL A 222 -4.05 16.14 -3.93
C VAL A 222 -5.24 15.43 -3.28
N PRO A 223 -5.33 15.26 -1.94
CA PRO A 223 -6.50 14.62 -1.33
C PRO A 223 -7.79 15.41 -1.53
N ARG A 224 -7.71 16.75 -1.64
CA ARG A 224 -8.89 17.60 -1.85
C ARG A 224 -9.39 17.50 -3.29
N LEU A 225 -8.47 17.56 -4.26
CA LEU A 225 -8.78 17.39 -5.68
C LEU A 225 -9.27 15.97 -5.97
N GLY A 226 -8.62 14.96 -5.39
CA GLY A 226 -9.01 13.57 -5.53
C GLY A 226 -10.42 13.30 -4.99
N ARG A 227 -10.75 13.75 -3.77
CA ARG A 227 -12.14 13.62 -3.25
C ARG A 227 -13.18 14.26 -4.17
N TRP A 228 -12.87 15.42 -4.75
CA TRP A 228 -13.76 16.06 -5.72
C TRP A 228 -13.92 15.22 -6.98
N PHE A 229 -12.83 14.68 -7.53
CA PHE A 229 -12.81 13.86 -8.73
C PHE A 229 -13.58 12.55 -8.52
N PHE A 230 -13.23 11.77 -7.48
CA PHE A 230 -13.87 10.49 -7.18
C PHE A 230 -15.37 10.64 -6.91
N ARG A 231 -15.81 11.73 -6.25
CA ARG A 231 -17.25 11.96 -6.05
C ARG A 231 -18.01 12.24 -7.34
N ARG A 232 -17.37 12.82 -8.36
CA ARG A 232 -18.03 13.21 -9.62
C ARG A 232 -17.89 12.14 -10.72
N PHE A 233 -16.78 11.41 -10.72
CA PHE A 233 -16.38 10.51 -11.80
C PHE A 233 -15.96 9.10 -11.34
N GLY A 234 -16.01 8.79 -10.03
CA GLY A 234 -15.57 7.50 -9.46
C GLY A 234 -16.49 6.30 -9.74
N HIS A 235 -17.28 6.35 -10.82
CA HIS A 235 -18.04 5.20 -11.32
C HIS A 235 -17.34 4.55 -12.53
N ASP A 236 -16.31 5.19 -13.09
CA ASP A 236 -15.50 4.68 -14.21
C ASP A 236 -14.09 4.31 -13.71
N GLU A 237 -13.83 3.01 -13.62
CA GLU A 237 -12.54 2.46 -13.18
C GLU A 237 -11.36 2.94 -14.04
N GLY A 238 -11.57 3.18 -15.34
CA GLY A 238 -10.53 3.67 -16.25
C GLY A 238 -10.15 5.13 -15.96
N ALA A 239 -11.16 5.95 -15.65
CA ALA A 239 -10.95 7.35 -15.26
C ALA A 239 -10.23 7.44 -13.91
N GLU A 240 -10.57 6.59 -12.95
CA GLU A 240 -9.90 6.50 -11.64
C GLU A 240 -8.42 6.14 -11.78
N PHE A 241 -8.11 5.09 -12.53
CA PHE A 241 -6.73 4.68 -12.78
C PHE A 241 -5.92 5.78 -13.47
N THR A 242 -6.52 6.43 -14.48
CA THR A 242 -5.88 7.52 -15.23
C THR A 242 -5.63 8.74 -14.35
N PHE A 243 -6.56 9.09 -13.46
CA PHE A 243 -6.40 10.18 -12.50
C PHE A 243 -5.22 9.95 -11.55
N VAL A 244 -5.09 8.72 -11.04
CA VAL A 244 -4.00 8.36 -10.15
C VAL A 244 -2.65 8.46 -10.88
N LEU A 245 -2.60 7.94 -12.10
CA LEU A 245 -1.39 7.98 -12.91
C LEU A 245 -1.00 9.42 -13.30
N ALA A 246 -1.97 10.24 -13.68
CA ALA A 246 -1.77 11.65 -13.94
C ALA A 246 -1.23 12.37 -12.71
N THR A 247 -1.81 12.11 -11.53
CA THR A 247 -1.36 12.71 -10.26
C THR A 247 0.09 12.32 -9.94
N LEU A 248 0.45 11.04 -10.10
CA LEU A 248 1.82 10.57 -9.95
C LEU A 248 2.81 11.41 -10.79
N PHE A 249 2.55 11.54 -12.09
CA PHE A 249 3.47 12.25 -12.98
C PHE A 249 3.45 13.76 -12.79
N VAL A 250 2.30 14.37 -12.52
CA VAL A 250 2.19 15.81 -12.24
C VAL A 250 3.01 16.17 -11.01
N VAL A 251 2.81 15.45 -9.89
CA VAL A 251 3.55 15.71 -8.65
C VAL A 251 5.05 15.46 -8.83
N SER A 252 5.43 14.39 -9.55
CA SER A 252 6.84 14.08 -9.86
C SER A 252 7.49 15.14 -10.77
N TYR A 253 6.74 15.68 -11.73
CA TYR A 253 7.19 16.75 -12.60
C TYR A 253 7.42 18.06 -11.83
N PHE A 254 6.48 18.44 -10.95
CA PHE A 254 6.65 19.60 -10.09
C PHE A 254 7.84 19.46 -9.14
N ALA A 255 8.15 18.24 -8.65
CA ALA A 255 9.37 17.99 -7.89
C ALA A 255 10.62 18.40 -8.67
N LYS A 256 10.67 18.04 -9.97
CA LYS A 256 11.79 18.41 -10.85
C LYS A 256 11.92 19.93 -11.02
N LEU A 257 10.81 20.67 -11.08
CA LEU A 257 10.82 22.12 -11.28
C LEU A 257 11.41 22.88 -10.08
N ILE A 258 11.29 22.34 -8.88
CA ILE A 258 11.91 22.86 -7.65
C ILE A 258 13.26 22.19 -7.36
N GLU A 259 13.87 21.58 -8.39
CA GLU A 259 15.17 20.92 -8.36
C GLU A 259 15.26 19.68 -7.46
N ILE A 260 14.13 19.10 -7.04
CA ILE A 260 14.05 17.84 -6.29
C ILE A 260 13.99 16.64 -7.25
N GLU A 261 14.49 15.48 -6.80
CA GLU A 261 14.32 14.24 -7.55
C GLU A 261 12.84 13.87 -7.76
N PRO A 262 12.43 13.55 -9.00
CA PRO A 262 11.08 13.08 -9.32
C PRO A 262 10.60 11.90 -8.47
N ILE A 263 11.55 11.05 -8.04
CA ILE A 263 11.37 9.88 -7.16
C ILE A 263 10.70 10.28 -5.84
N ILE A 264 11.11 11.41 -5.26
CA ILE A 264 10.54 11.94 -4.02
C ILE A 264 9.11 12.43 -4.25
N GLY A 265 8.86 13.08 -5.39
CA GLY A 265 7.52 13.50 -5.79
C GLY A 265 6.58 12.32 -5.99
N ALA A 266 7.04 11.25 -6.63
CA ALA A 266 6.28 10.01 -6.78
C ALA A 266 5.88 9.40 -5.43
N PHE A 267 6.81 9.36 -4.48
CA PHE A 267 6.54 8.89 -3.13
C PHE A 267 5.50 9.77 -2.41
N LEU A 268 5.64 11.10 -2.47
CA LEU A 268 4.69 12.05 -1.88
C LEU A 268 3.30 11.96 -2.53
N ALA A 269 3.23 11.73 -3.85
CA ALA A 269 1.98 11.49 -4.55
C ALA A 269 1.28 10.23 -4.04
N GLY A 270 2.04 9.14 -3.84
CA GLY A 270 1.52 7.89 -3.28
C GLY A 270 0.93 8.11 -1.89
N ILE A 271 1.69 8.76 -1.01
CA ILE A 271 1.24 9.12 0.34
C ILE A 271 -0.04 9.96 0.30
N ALA A 272 -0.12 10.97 -0.56
CA ALA A 272 -1.27 11.84 -0.68
C ALA A 272 -2.53 11.09 -1.20
N ILE A 273 -2.34 10.16 -2.14
CA ILE A 273 -3.43 9.35 -2.70
C ILE A 273 -3.84 8.21 -1.76
N THR A 274 -2.96 7.75 -0.87
CA THR A 274 -3.24 6.64 0.07
C THR A 274 -4.53 6.85 0.86
N GLN A 275 -4.89 8.09 1.19
CA GLN A 275 -6.12 8.40 1.92
C GLN A 275 -7.39 8.20 1.09
N LEU A 276 -7.28 8.22 -0.24
CA LEU A 276 -8.40 8.16 -1.18
C LEU A 276 -8.73 6.73 -1.62
N ILE A 277 -7.74 5.84 -1.61
CA ILE A 277 -7.84 4.50 -2.21
C ILE A 277 -7.71 3.45 -1.11
N PRO A 278 -8.77 2.68 -0.79
CA PRO A 278 -8.68 1.56 0.14
C PRO A 278 -7.65 0.52 -0.33
N GLN A 279 -6.92 -0.10 0.60
CA GLN A 279 -5.86 -1.07 0.28
C GLN A 279 -6.41 -2.31 -0.46
N LEU A 280 -7.66 -2.66 -0.20
CA LEU A 280 -8.32 -3.83 -0.78
C LEU A 280 -9.16 -3.50 -2.02
N SER A 281 -9.06 -2.27 -2.55
CA SER A 281 -9.84 -1.82 -3.71
C SER A 281 -9.33 -2.44 -5.03
N PRO A 282 -10.21 -2.63 -6.03
CA PRO A 282 -9.80 -3.07 -7.37
C PRO A 282 -8.77 -2.14 -8.01
N LEU A 283 -8.91 -0.83 -7.79
CA LEU A 283 -7.98 0.19 -8.24
C LEU A 283 -6.56 -0.06 -7.70
N MET A 284 -6.43 -0.34 -6.38
CA MET A 284 -5.13 -0.66 -5.77
C MET A 284 -4.49 -1.89 -6.44
N ASN A 285 -5.27 -2.96 -6.62
CA ASN A 285 -4.79 -4.18 -7.28
C ASN A 285 -4.29 -3.89 -8.71
N ARG A 286 -5.01 -3.07 -9.49
CA ARG A 286 -4.60 -2.67 -10.85
C ARG A 286 -3.28 -1.89 -10.85
N ILE A 287 -3.11 -0.93 -9.93
CA ILE A 287 -1.86 -0.17 -9.78
C ILE A 287 -0.70 -1.10 -9.46
N GLN A 288 -0.86 -1.95 -8.44
CA GLN A 288 0.17 -2.88 -8.01
C GLN A 288 0.53 -3.87 -9.12
N PHE A 289 -0.47 -4.40 -9.83
CA PHE A 289 -0.27 -5.32 -10.93
C PHE A 289 0.54 -4.68 -12.06
N ILE A 290 0.12 -3.51 -12.55
CA ILE A 290 0.79 -2.81 -13.65
C ILE A 290 2.20 -2.36 -13.24
N GLY A 291 2.35 -1.80 -12.04
CA GLY A 291 3.63 -1.37 -11.51
C GLY A 291 4.62 -2.53 -11.37
N ASN A 292 4.26 -3.56 -10.59
CA ASN A 292 5.17 -4.67 -10.27
C ASN A 292 5.44 -5.60 -11.45
N THR A 293 4.47 -5.79 -12.34
CA THR A 293 4.58 -6.76 -13.45
C THR A 293 5.22 -6.13 -14.69
N LEU A 294 4.94 -4.86 -14.97
CA LEU A 294 5.38 -4.21 -16.20
C LEU A 294 6.51 -3.21 -15.92
N PHE A 295 6.21 -2.09 -15.24
CA PHE A 295 7.14 -0.96 -15.21
C PHE A 295 8.36 -1.18 -14.31
N VAL A 296 8.22 -1.78 -13.12
CA VAL A 296 9.35 -2.05 -12.22
C VAL A 296 10.41 -2.94 -12.88
N PRO A 297 10.06 -4.02 -13.61
CA PRO A 297 11.05 -4.78 -14.37
C PRO A 297 11.77 -3.98 -15.46
N PHE A 298 11.09 -3.11 -16.23
CA PHE A 298 11.75 -2.22 -17.19
C PHE A 298 12.79 -1.33 -16.51
N PHE A 299 12.47 -0.79 -15.34
CA PHE A 299 13.42 -0.03 -14.53
C PHE A 299 14.65 -0.87 -14.15
N LEU A 300 14.45 -2.07 -13.62
CA LEU A 300 15.54 -2.95 -13.17
C LEU A 300 16.49 -3.34 -14.32
N ILE A 301 15.93 -3.67 -15.49
CA ILE A 301 16.70 -3.98 -16.70
C ILE A 301 17.47 -2.73 -17.16
N SER A 302 16.81 -1.57 -17.23
CA SER A 302 17.41 -0.29 -17.65
C SER A 302 18.58 0.13 -16.74
N VAL A 303 18.50 -0.17 -15.43
CA VAL A 303 19.61 0.02 -14.48
C VAL A 303 20.76 -0.95 -14.77
N GLY A 304 20.47 -2.22 -15.02
CA GLY A 304 21.49 -3.21 -15.39
C GLY A 304 22.27 -2.81 -16.65
N MET A 305 21.58 -2.25 -17.65
CA MET A 305 22.20 -1.81 -18.92
C MET A 305 23.20 -0.65 -18.76
N LEU A 306 23.17 0.09 -17.65
CA LEU A 306 24.14 1.15 -17.37
C LEU A 306 25.52 0.59 -16.97
N VAL A 307 25.57 -0.65 -16.50
CA VAL A 307 26.77 -1.20 -15.89
C VAL A 307 27.70 -1.78 -16.95
N ASN A 308 28.99 -1.44 -16.86
CA ASN A 308 30.05 -2.05 -17.66
C ASN A 308 31.05 -2.81 -16.77
N PRO A 309 30.95 -4.14 -16.67
CA PRO A 309 31.85 -4.92 -15.82
C PRO A 309 33.28 -5.04 -16.38
N LEU A 310 33.49 -4.84 -17.68
CA LEU A 310 34.80 -5.05 -18.31
C LEU A 310 35.80 -3.95 -17.99
N ILE A 311 35.32 -2.75 -17.67
CA ILE A 311 36.18 -1.61 -17.33
C ILE A 311 36.97 -1.88 -16.02
N LEU A 312 36.45 -2.73 -15.14
CA LEU A 312 37.09 -3.08 -13.87
C LEU A 312 38.39 -3.87 -14.03
N PHE A 313 38.56 -4.57 -15.16
CA PHE A 313 39.68 -5.48 -15.40
C PHE A 313 40.79 -4.85 -16.27
N GLN A 314 40.55 -3.68 -16.85
CA GLN A 314 41.49 -3.06 -17.81
C GLN A 314 42.62 -2.29 -17.11
N GLU A 315 42.37 -1.70 -15.94
CA GLU A 315 43.38 -0.94 -15.19
C GLU A 315 43.44 -1.39 -13.72
N PRO A 316 44.61 -1.87 -13.23
CA PRO A 316 44.78 -2.27 -11.83
C PRO A 316 44.45 -1.16 -10.82
N ARG A 317 44.66 0.11 -11.19
CA ARG A 317 44.27 1.26 -10.37
C ARG A 317 42.75 1.42 -10.29
N SER A 318 42.03 1.16 -11.38
CA SER A 318 40.56 1.18 -11.37
C SER A 318 40.01 0.11 -10.43
N LEU A 319 40.64 -1.07 -10.35
CA LEU A 319 40.22 -2.12 -9.42
C LEU A 319 40.36 -1.68 -7.95
N LEU A 320 41.48 -1.02 -7.60
CA LEU A 320 41.70 -0.50 -6.25
C LEU A 320 40.68 0.58 -5.88
N VAL A 321 40.47 1.56 -6.75
CA VAL A 321 39.49 2.65 -6.51
C VAL A 321 38.08 2.06 -6.36
N SER A 322 37.67 1.17 -7.27
CA SER A 322 36.37 0.48 -7.20
C SER A 322 36.21 -0.33 -5.92
N ALA A 323 37.23 -1.10 -5.51
CA ALA A 323 37.18 -1.91 -4.29
C ALA A 323 37.03 -1.04 -3.04
N VAL A 324 37.74 0.08 -2.97
CA VAL A 324 37.60 1.05 -1.87
C VAL A 324 36.20 1.67 -1.87
N MET A 325 35.69 2.13 -3.02
CA MET A 325 34.36 2.72 -3.12
C MET A 325 33.26 1.73 -2.71
N VAL A 326 33.32 0.48 -3.20
CA VAL A 326 32.38 -0.59 -2.84
C VAL A 326 32.46 -0.88 -1.34
N GLY A 327 33.67 -1.09 -0.80
CA GLY A 327 33.87 -1.39 0.62
C GLY A 327 33.34 -0.28 1.52
N VAL A 328 33.67 0.97 1.20
CA VAL A 328 33.19 2.14 1.94
C VAL A 328 31.68 2.26 1.84
N ALA A 329 31.07 2.12 0.66
CA ALA A 329 29.62 2.21 0.51
C ALA A 329 28.88 1.15 1.35
N LEU A 330 29.37 -0.09 1.37
CA LEU A 330 28.77 -1.17 2.17
C LEU A 330 28.94 -0.91 3.68
N VAL A 331 30.17 -0.62 4.13
CA VAL A 331 30.46 -0.38 5.55
C VAL A 331 29.74 0.87 6.05
N ALA A 332 29.71 1.93 5.25
CA ALA A 332 29.09 3.18 5.62
C ALA A 332 27.58 3.15 5.71
N LYS A 333 26.93 2.21 5.03
CA LYS A 333 25.50 1.96 5.18
C LYS A 333 25.21 0.96 6.30
N PHE A 334 26.12 0.03 6.56
CA PHE A 334 25.99 -0.91 7.65
C PHE A 334 26.06 -0.24 9.03
N VAL A 335 27.00 0.69 9.22
CA VAL A 335 27.21 1.37 10.52
C VAL A 335 25.95 2.11 11.02
N PRO A 336 25.26 2.94 10.22
CA PRO A 336 24.00 3.58 10.61
C PRO A 336 22.86 2.59 10.86
N ALA A 337 22.76 1.52 10.06
CA ALA A 337 21.75 0.48 10.27
C ALA A 337 21.97 -0.24 11.61
N TRP A 338 23.21 -0.59 11.92
CA TRP A 338 23.60 -1.17 13.19
C TRP A 338 23.38 -0.20 14.37
N GLY A 339 23.80 1.06 14.24
CA GLY A 339 23.59 2.09 15.25
C GLY A 339 22.11 2.35 15.54
N ALA A 340 21.29 2.45 14.49
CA ALA A 340 19.85 2.59 14.61
C ALA A 340 19.22 1.36 15.27
N SER A 341 19.68 0.14 14.95
CA SER A 341 19.18 -1.07 15.60
C SER A 341 19.43 -1.09 17.10
N LYS A 342 20.62 -0.66 17.54
CA LYS A 342 20.97 -0.54 18.96
C LYS A 342 20.15 0.55 19.65
N LEU A 343 20.00 1.71 19.01
CA LEU A 343 19.27 2.84 19.57
C LEU A 343 17.76 2.58 19.68
N PHE A 344 17.17 1.92 18.68
CA PHE A 344 15.74 1.66 18.59
C PHE A 344 15.33 0.26 19.07
N LYS A 345 16.29 -0.54 19.56
CA LYS A 345 16.11 -1.92 20.04
C LYS A 345 15.51 -2.84 18.97
N PHE A 346 15.94 -2.70 17.73
CA PHE A 346 15.58 -3.62 16.66
C PHE A 346 16.38 -4.93 16.75
N ASP A 347 15.74 -6.04 16.41
CA ASP A 347 16.41 -7.32 16.25
C ASP A 347 17.33 -7.33 15.02
N PHE A 348 18.09 -8.42 14.86
CA PHE A 348 19.04 -8.55 13.76
C PHE A 348 18.37 -8.59 12.39
N ALA A 349 17.16 -9.18 12.28
CA ALA A 349 16.41 -9.24 11.02
C ALA A 349 15.99 -7.85 10.57
N ASN A 350 15.43 -7.05 11.48
CA ASN A 350 15.07 -5.66 11.26
C ASN A 350 16.30 -4.81 10.88
N MET A 351 17.43 -4.99 11.57
CA MET A 351 18.69 -4.33 11.22
C MET A 351 19.14 -4.65 9.80
N MET A 352 19.10 -5.93 9.41
CA MET A 352 19.48 -6.39 8.07
C MET A 352 18.52 -5.86 7.00
N VAL A 353 17.23 -5.76 7.28
CA VAL A 353 16.29 -5.14 6.35
C VAL A 353 16.53 -3.63 6.19
N ILE A 354 16.82 -2.91 7.27
CA ILE A 354 17.21 -1.49 7.19
C ILE A 354 18.46 -1.33 6.33
N PHE A 355 19.48 -2.17 6.57
CA PHE A 355 20.70 -2.18 5.76
C PHE A 355 20.43 -2.52 4.30
N GLY A 356 19.70 -3.60 4.03
CA GLY A 356 19.34 -4.06 2.69
C GLY A 356 18.54 -3.03 1.91
N LEU A 357 17.62 -2.32 2.54
CA LEU A 357 16.85 -1.26 1.88
C LEU A 357 17.66 0.02 1.63
N SER A 358 18.68 0.31 2.45
CA SER A 358 19.45 1.56 2.36
C SER A 358 20.78 1.47 1.60
N VAL A 359 21.20 0.27 1.19
CA VAL A 359 22.52 0.07 0.57
C VAL A 359 22.54 0.28 -0.95
N ALA A 360 21.42 0.07 -1.65
CA ALA A 360 21.37 0.15 -3.12
C ALA A 360 21.60 1.58 -3.66
N GLN A 361 22.49 1.68 -4.64
CA GLN A 361 22.77 2.90 -5.40
C GLN A 361 22.28 2.72 -6.85
N ALA A 362 21.77 3.78 -7.47
CA ALA A 362 21.23 3.66 -8.84
C ALA A 362 21.38 4.95 -9.66
N ALA A 363 20.33 5.35 -10.38
CA ALA A 363 20.38 6.38 -11.42
C ALA A 363 20.84 7.75 -10.93
N SER A 364 20.41 8.18 -9.73
CA SER A 364 20.81 9.46 -9.14
C SER A 364 22.33 9.56 -8.93
N THR A 365 22.90 8.52 -8.34
CA THR A 365 24.34 8.38 -8.08
C THR A 365 25.15 8.48 -9.37
N LEU A 366 24.72 7.78 -10.43
CA LEU A 366 25.39 7.84 -11.72
C LEU A 366 25.25 9.21 -12.38
N ALA A 367 24.07 9.85 -12.28
CA ALA A 367 23.85 11.19 -12.81
C ALA A 367 24.75 12.23 -12.13
N ALA A 368 24.84 12.20 -10.79
CA ALA A 368 25.70 13.08 -10.01
C ALA A 368 27.18 12.95 -10.40
N ILE A 369 27.67 11.71 -10.53
CA ILE A 369 29.04 11.42 -10.94
C ILE A 369 29.30 11.80 -12.40
N THR A 370 28.32 11.62 -13.29
CA THR A 370 28.43 12.05 -14.69
C THR A 370 28.53 13.56 -14.80
N VAL A 371 27.71 14.30 -14.03
CA VAL A 371 27.80 15.77 -13.96
C VAL A 371 29.17 16.19 -13.45
N ALA A 372 29.66 15.55 -12.37
CA ALA A 372 30.98 15.84 -11.81
C ALA A 372 32.12 15.53 -12.79
N PHE A 373 32.00 14.46 -13.57
CA PHE A 373 32.97 14.10 -14.60
C PHE A 373 32.99 15.14 -15.74
N ASN A 374 31.81 15.58 -16.18
CA ASN A 374 31.66 16.59 -17.23
C ASN A 374 32.26 17.96 -16.84
N ILE A 375 32.17 18.34 -15.57
CA ILE A 375 32.83 19.55 -15.04
C ILE A 375 34.30 19.32 -14.65
N LYS A 376 34.86 18.15 -14.98
CA LYS A 376 36.24 17.72 -14.68
C LYS A 376 36.59 17.72 -13.19
N LEU A 377 35.59 17.54 -12.32
CA LEU A 377 35.80 17.46 -10.88
C LEU A 377 36.24 16.05 -10.46
N VAL A 378 35.76 15.02 -11.15
CA VAL A 378 36.16 13.62 -10.96
C VAL A 378 36.70 13.03 -12.26
N ASP A 379 37.50 11.99 -12.14
CA ASP A 379 38.13 11.28 -13.26
C ASP A 379 37.36 10.02 -13.67
N GLN A 380 37.80 9.38 -14.75
CA GLN A 380 37.18 8.16 -15.26
C GLN A 380 37.24 7.01 -14.24
N LEU A 381 38.30 6.95 -13.41
CA LEU A 381 38.43 5.95 -12.34
C LEU A 381 37.27 6.04 -11.34
N THR A 382 36.87 7.25 -10.95
CA THR A 382 35.73 7.47 -10.07
C THR A 382 34.41 7.05 -10.71
N VAL A 383 34.23 7.32 -12.01
CA VAL A 383 33.04 6.88 -12.77
C VAL A 383 32.97 5.36 -12.77
N ASN A 384 34.07 4.68 -13.09
CA ASN A 384 34.15 3.22 -13.12
C ASN A 384 33.90 2.61 -11.74
N GLY A 385 34.48 3.22 -10.69
CA GLY A 385 34.25 2.80 -9.30
C GLY A 385 32.80 2.98 -8.85
N THR A 386 32.15 4.05 -9.29
CA THR A 386 30.71 4.26 -9.04
C THR A 386 29.87 3.20 -9.73
N ILE A 387 30.20 2.85 -10.98
CA ILE A 387 29.50 1.79 -11.73
C ILE A 387 29.64 0.43 -11.01
N ALA A 388 30.84 0.10 -10.53
CA ALA A 388 31.07 -1.13 -9.77
C ALA A 388 30.30 -1.14 -8.45
N MET A 389 30.30 -0.02 -7.73
CA MET A 389 29.50 0.16 -6.52
C MET A 389 28.00 -0.02 -6.79
N ILE A 390 27.46 0.57 -7.85
CA ILE A 390 26.06 0.38 -8.26
C ILE A 390 25.78 -1.10 -8.51
N LEU A 391 26.61 -1.82 -9.27
CA LEU A 391 26.42 -3.25 -9.51
C LEU A 391 26.37 -4.05 -8.21
N VAL A 392 27.37 -3.89 -7.34
CA VAL A 392 27.47 -4.67 -6.11
C VAL A 392 26.30 -4.36 -5.17
N THR A 393 25.97 -3.09 -5.01
CA THR A 393 24.90 -2.66 -4.10
C THR A 393 23.51 -3.01 -4.62
N CYS A 394 23.27 -2.95 -5.93
CA CYS A 394 22.03 -3.37 -6.58
C CYS A 394 21.76 -4.88 -6.45
N VAL A 395 22.79 -5.70 -6.35
CA VAL A 395 22.66 -7.14 -6.09
C VAL A 395 22.51 -7.40 -4.59
N ALA A 396 23.34 -6.75 -3.76
CA ALA A 396 23.36 -6.94 -2.32
C ALA A 396 22.04 -6.52 -1.66
N SER A 397 21.47 -5.37 -2.04
CA SER A 397 20.26 -4.81 -1.43
C SER A 397 19.05 -5.76 -1.49
N PRO A 398 18.61 -6.24 -2.68
CA PRO A 398 17.51 -7.19 -2.79
C PRO A 398 17.80 -8.52 -2.11
N TRP A 399 19.04 -9.03 -2.23
CA TRP A 399 19.45 -10.30 -1.64
C TRP A 399 19.38 -10.29 -0.11
N ILE A 400 19.92 -9.25 0.53
CA ILE A 400 19.87 -9.06 1.98
C ILE A 400 18.41 -8.90 2.42
N THR A 401 17.65 -8.01 1.77
CA THR A 401 16.26 -7.74 2.17
C THR A 401 15.39 -9.00 2.08
N ALA A 402 15.55 -9.83 1.04
CA ALA A 402 14.83 -11.10 0.92
C ALA A 402 15.21 -12.07 2.04
N ARG A 403 16.51 -12.30 2.23
CA ARG A 403 17.01 -13.32 3.17
C ARG A 403 16.60 -13.05 4.62
N TRP A 404 16.60 -11.80 5.05
CA TRP A 404 16.27 -11.43 6.43
C TRP A 404 14.84 -10.91 6.60
N GLY A 405 14.16 -10.55 5.51
CA GLY A 405 12.77 -10.10 5.55
C GLY A 405 11.77 -11.23 5.83
N GLU A 406 12.06 -12.47 5.41
CA GLU A 406 11.21 -13.63 5.70
C GLU A 406 11.04 -13.86 7.21
N GLY A 407 12.12 -13.69 7.99
CA GLY A 407 12.11 -13.83 9.45
C GLY A 407 11.33 -12.77 10.20
N MET A 408 10.83 -11.71 9.54
CA MET A 408 10.01 -10.66 10.16
C MET A 408 8.50 -10.92 10.07
N LYS A 409 8.06 -11.92 9.28
CA LYS A 409 6.64 -12.28 9.18
C LYS A 409 6.05 -12.67 10.54
N ASP A 410 6.84 -13.32 11.39
CA ASP A 410 6.41 -13.78 12.72
C ASP A 410 6.44 -12.68 13.80
N SER A 411 7.23 -11.63 13.59
CA SER A 411 7.43 -10.52 14.57
C SER A 411 6.51 -9.32 14.35
N SER A 412 5.63 -9.37 13.33
CA SER A 412 4.71 -8.28 13.01
C SER A 412 3.63 -8.15 14.09
N PRO A 413 3.23 -6.94 14.54
CA PRO A 413 2.14 -6.76 15.51
C PRO A 413 0.84 -7.46 15.10
N ARG A 414 0.60 -7.56 13.78
CA ARG A 414 -0.52 -8.28 13.17
C ARG A 414 -0.40 -9.81 13.31
N ALA A 415 0.82 -10.35 13.29
CA ALA A 415 1.09 -11.78 13.53
C ALA A 415 1.00 -12.11 15.03
N GLN A 416 1.39 -11.20 15.92
CA GLN A 416 1.19 -11.37 17.37
C GLN A 416 -0.28 -11.23 17.78
N GLN A 417 -1.05 -10.32 17.17
CA GLN A 417 -2.51 -10.28 17.32
C GLN A 417 -3.19 -11.50 16.68
N ALA A 418 -2.71 -11.98 15.53
CA ALA A 418 -3.22 -13.19 14.89
C ALA A 418 -2.86 -14.47 15.68
N GLN A 419 -1.70 -14.56 16.32
CA GLN A 419 -1.29 -15.70 17.14
C GLN A 419 -1.93 -15.68 18.54
N ALA A 420 -2.12 -14.51 19.15
CA ALA A 420 -2.93 -14.38 20.36
C ALA A 420 -4.41 -14.75 20.10
N SER A 421 -4.90 -14.49 18.88
CA SER A 421 -6.22 -14.92 18.43
C SER A 421 -6.24 -16.40 18.00
N ALA A 422 -5.18 -16.94 17.40
CA ALA A 422 -5.10 -18.33 16.94
C ALA A 422 -4.81 -19.35 18.06
N ALA A 423 -4.19 -18.91 19.16
CA ALA A 423 -4.10 -19.72 20.39
C ALA A 423 -5.46 -19.85 21.10
N SER A 424 -6.45 -19.04 20.71
CA SER A 424 -7.81 -19.09 21.21
C SER A 424 -8.76 -19.66 20.16
N GLN A 425 -8.81 -21.00 20.10
CA GLN A 425 -9.85 -21.84 19.47
C GLN A 425 -9.87 -21.92 17.93
N ALA A 426 -9.95 -23.16 17.44
CA ALA A 426 -10.24 -23.51 16.07
C ALA A 426 -11.60 -22.92 15.64
N THR A 427 -11.59 -21.78 14.96
CA THR A 427 -12.81 -21.22 14.39
C THR A 427 -13.10 -21.84 13.01
N PRO A 428 -14.34 -22.28 12.74
CA PRO A 428 -14.75 -22.67 11.40
C PRO A 428 -14.63 -21.49 10.45
N GLN A 429 -14.30 -21.77 9.19
CA GLN A 429 -14.15 -20.79 8.10
C GLN A 429 -15.41 -19.88 8.04
N HIS A 430 -15.22 -18.56 8.08
CA HIS A 430 -16.33 -17.60 8.11
C HIS A 430 -17.15 -17.68 6.83
N ARG A 431 -18.44 -18.04 6.94
CA ARG A 431 -19.38 -18.07 5.81
C ARG A 431 -20.45 -17.01 6.02
N ILE A 432 -20.54 -16.04 5.12
CA ILE A 432 -21.43 -14.88 5.26
C ILE A 432 -22.56 -14.99 4.24
N LEU A 433 -23.79 -15.17 4.73
CA LEU A 433 -24.98 -15.30 3.90
C LEU A 433 -25.61 -13.92 3.67
N VAL A 434 -25.85 -13.59 2.40
CA VAL A 434 -26.42 -12.30 1.98
C VAL A 434 -27.61 -12.55 1.06
N PRO A 435 -28.86 -12.38 1.54
CA PRO A 435 -30.03 -12.40 0.66
C PRO A 435 -30.01 -11.18 -0.28
N VAL A 436 -29.88 -11.43 -1.57
CA VAL A 436 -29.91 -10.43 -2.65
C VAL A 436 -31.29 -10.43 -3.28
N ALA A 437 -31.92 -9.26 -3.42
CA ALA A 437 -33.28 -9.14 -3.95
C ALA A 437 -33.53 -7.84 -4.72
N ASN A 438 -32.63 -6.86 -4.61
CA ASN A 438 -32.82 -5.54 -5.19
C ASN A 438 -31.47 -4.98 -5.66
N PRO A 439 -31.27 -4.86 -6.99
CA PRO A 439 -30.06 -4.30 -7.59
C PRO A 439 -29.64 -2.95 -7.05
N SER A 440 -30.61 -2.09 -6.70
CA SER A 440 -30.31 -0.72 -6.23
C SER A 440 -29.71 -0.66 -4.83
N THR A 441 -29.80 -1.75 -4.04
CA THR A 441 -29.35 -1.76 -2.64
C THR A 441 -28.36 -2.89 -2.32
N GLU A 442 -28.21 -3.87 -3.22
CA GLU A 442 -27.38 -5.06 -2.97
C GLU A 442 -25.87 -4.79 -3.05
N ASP A 443 -25.43 -3.82 -3.85
CA ASP A 443 -24.00 -3.47 -3.94
C ASP A 443 -23.40 -3.13 -2.58
N ASN A 444 -24.09 -2.31 -1.79
CA ASN A 444 -23.66 -1.94 -0.44
C ASN A 444 -23.65 -3.14 0.52
N LEU A 445 -24.62 -4.06 0.39
CA LEU A 445 -24.71 -5.26 1.21
C LEU A 445 -23.57 -6.23 0.89
N LEU A 446 -23.32 -6.46 -0.39
CA LEU A 446 -22.25 -7.31 -0.88
C LEU A 446 -20.89 -6.73 -0.53
N GLN A 447 -20.70 -5.41 -0.65
CA GLN A 447 -19.46 -4.75 -0.24
C GLN A 447 -19.22 -4.87 1.26
N LEU A 448 -20.25 -4.67 2.10
CA LEU A 448 -20.15 -4.93 3.53
C LEU A 448 -19.74 -6.38 3.81
N ALA A 449 -20.40 -7.33 3.15
CA ALA A 449 -20.11 -8.76 3.31
C ALA A 449 -18.69 -9.12 2.85
N LEU A 450 -18.21 -8.54 1.75
CA LEU A 450 -16.85 -8.73 1.23
C LEU A 450 -15.79 -8.17 2.17
N ILE A 451 -16.02 -6.98 2.74
CA ILE A 451 -15.14 -6.40 3.77
C ILE A 451 -14.99 -7.38 4.95
N LEU A 452 -16.11 -7.92 5.43
CA LEU A 452 -16.12 -8.84 6.57
C LEU A 452 -15.53 -10.21 6.22
N ALA A 453 -15.86 -10.77 5.05
CA ALA A 453 -15.34 -12.05 4.58
C ALA A 453 -13.83 -11.99 4.38
N LYS A 454 -13.33 -10.98 3.67
CA LYS A 454 -11.91 -10.81 3.35
C LYS A 454 -11.05 -10.61 4.60
N SER A 455 -11.58 -9.92 5.62
CA SER A 455 -10.87 -9.72 6.89
C SER A 455 -10.55 -11.03 7.64
N ARG A 456 -11.29 -12.10 7.35
CA ARG A 456 -11.18 -13.41 8.00
C ARG A 456 -10.92 -14.58 7.03
N GLY A 457 -10.65 -14.31 5.75
CA GLY A 457 -10.48 -15.36 4.73
C GLY A 457 -11.73 -16.22 4.55
N GLY A 458 -12.90 -15.61 4.64
CA GLY A 458 -14.20 -16.27 4.58
C GLY A 458 -14.80 -16.34 3.17
N THR A 459 -15.90 -17.09 3.05
CA THR A 459 -16.66 -17.28 1.81
C THR A 459 -17.93 -16.45 1.84
N LEU A 460 -18.22 -15.75 0.74
CA LEU A 460 -19.47 -15.06 0.51
C LEU A 460 -20.52 -16.03 -0.04
N LEU A 461 -21.72 -16.03 0.54
CA LEU A 461 -22.86 -16.83 0.09
C LEU A 461 -23.99 -15.87 -0.36
N PRO A 462 -24.00 -15.40 -1.62
CA PRO A 462 -25.14 -14.66 -2.16
C PRO A 462 -26.34 -15.61 -2.29
N LEU A 463 -27.50 -15.23 -1.76
CA LEU A 463 -28.71 -16.04 -1.79
C LEU A 463 -29.86 -15.28 -2.43
N HIS A 464 -30.56 -15.92 -3.36
CA HIS A 464 -31.86 -15.43 -3.82
C HIS A 464 -32.91 -16.53 -3.65
N VAL A 465 -34.01 -16.23 -2.94
CA VAL A 465 -35.08 -17.18 -2.67
C VAL A 465 -36.32 -16.80 -3.49
N LEU A 466 -36.79 -17.73 -4.31
CA LEU A 466 -38.07 -17.66 -5.01
C LEU A 466 -39.13 -18.40 -4.19
N SER A 467 -40.33 -17.83 -4.11
CA SER A 467 -41.44 -18.37 -3.32
C SER A 467 -42.47 -19.03 -4.22
N ASP A 468 -42.78 -20.32 -4.01
CA ASP A 468 -43.79 -21.05 -4.79
C ASP A 468 -45.17 -21.17 -4.11
N ALA A 469 -45.32 -20.56 -2.94
CA ALA A 469 -46.52 -20.66 -2.09
C ALA A 469 -47.85 -20.27 -2.74
N TYR A 470 -47.82 -19.28 -3.65
CA TYR A 470 -49.04 -18.71 -4.24
C TYR A 470 -49.14 -18.95 -5.75
N ALA A 471 -48.00 -19.14 -6.42
CA ALA A 471 -47.92 -19.36 -7.86
C ALA A 471 -46.66 -20.16 -8.20
N PRO A 472 -46.67 -20.99 -9.26
CA PRO A 472 -45.48 -21.67 -9.74
C PRO A 472 -44.44 -20.66 -10.23
N VAL A 473 -43.16 -20.91 -9.89
CA VAL A 473 -42.03 -20.07 -10.28
C VAL A 473 -41.91 -20.00 -11.80
N THR A 474 -41.94 -18.79 -12.33
CA THR A 474 -41.84 -18.51 -13.77
C THR A 474 -40.39 -18.58 -14.27
N THR A 475 -40.23 -18.75 -15.59
CA THR A 475 -38.91 -18.74 -16.22
C THR A 475 -38.22 -17.36 -16.10
N GLU A 476 -39.00 -16.27 -16.09
CA GLU A 476 -38.47 -14.92 -15.93
C GLU A 476 -37.86 -14.70 -14.54
N GLU A 477 -38.53 -15.19 -13.49
CA GLU A 477 -38.02 -15.12 -12.10
C GLU A 477 -36.73 -15.93 -11.93
N LYS A 478 -36.62 -17.10 -12.58
CA LYS A 478 -35.37 -17.88 -12.59
C LYS A 478 -34.24 -17.16 -13.32
N LEU A 479 -34.54 -16.54 -14.46
CA LEU A 479 -33.55 -15.76 -15.20
C LEU A 479 -33.08 -14.55 -14.39
N GLN A 480 -33.99 -13.90 -13.66
CA GLN A 480 -33.64 -12.81 -12.75
C GLN A 480 -32.76 -13.29 -11.59
N GLN A 481 -33.08 -14.44 -10.98
CA GLN A 481 -32.27 -15.08 -9.95
C GLN A 481 -30.84 -15.33 -10.44
N GLU A 482 -30.67 -15.93 -11.61
CA GLU A 482 -29.35 -16.18 -12.21
C GLU A 482 -28.57 -14.89 -12.45
N ARG A 483 -29.21 -13.84 -12.95
CA ARG A 483 -28.58 -12.53 -13.18
C ARG A 483 -28.08 -11.88 -11.89
N LEU A 484 -28.90 -11.88 -10.85
CA LEU A 484 -28.54 -11.32 -9.54
C LEU A 484 -27.35 -12.06 -8.92
N LEU A 485 -27.37 -13.39 -8.97
CA LEU A 485 -26.31 -14.22 -8.43
C LEU A 485 -25.00 -14.08 -9.23
N ALA A 486 -25.08 -14.01 -10.56
CA ALA A 486 -23.90 -13.78 -11.41
C ALA A 486 -23.27 -12.38 -11.18
N ALA A 487 -24.09 -11.36 -10.93
CA ALA A 487 -23.58 -10.04 -10.55
C ALA A 487 -22.82 -10.09 -9.23
N ALA A 488 -23.37 -10.75 -8.21
CA ALA A 488 -22.71 -10.94 -6.92
C ALA A 488 -21.39 -11.73 -7.03
N GLU A 489 -21.37 -12.77 -7.87
CA GLU A 489 -20.17 -13.56 -8.17
C GLU A 489 -19.07 -12.72 -8.84
N THR A 490 -19.45 -11.89 -9.82
CA THR A 490 -18.53 -10.97 -10.50
C THR A 490 -17.88 -9.98 -9.52
N ILE A 491 -18.67 -9.39 -8.62
CA ILE A 491 -18.18 -8.45 -7.60
C ILE A 491 -17.23 -9.16 -6.63
N ALA A 492 -17.55 -10.39 -6.21
CA ALA A 492 -16.71 -11.16 -5.29
C ALA A 492 -15.37 -11.59 -5.92
N HIS A 493 -15.37 -12.01 -7.18
CA HIS A 493 -14.14 -12.33 -7.92
C HIS A 493 -13.25 -11.11 -8.09
N ALA A 494 -13.81 -9.93 -8.39
CA ALA A 494 -13.06 -8.68 -8.44
C ALA A 494 -12.40 -8.32 -7.09
N ALA A 495 -13.02 -8.70 -5.98
CA ALA A 495 -12.50 -8.52 -4.63
C ALA A 495 -11.52 -9.62 -4.17
N VAL A 496 -11.33 -10.68 -4.98
CA VAL A 496 -10.52 -11.88 -4.66
C VAL A 496 -11.03 -12.56 -3.37
N THR A 497 -12.34 -12.83 -3.32
CA THR A 497 -12.99 -13.53 -2.21
C THR A 497 -13.73 -14.75 -2.76
N ASP A 498 -13.69 -15.87 -2.04
CA ASP A 498 -14.44 -17.07 -2.43
C ASP A 498 -15.94 -16.79 -2.38
N VAL A 499 -16.66 -17.25 -3.39
CA VAL A 499 -18.10 -17.02 -3.53
C VAL A 499 -18.81 -18.30 -3.92
N GLU A 500 -19.97 -18.53 -3.32
CA GLU A 500 -20.85 -19.64 -3.62
C GLU A 500 -22.28 -19.09 -3.80
N PRO A 501 -22.69 -18.79 -5.05
CA PRO A 501 -24.04 -18.30 -5.32
C PRO A 501 -25.09 -19.38 -5.10
N ILE A 502 -26.20 -19.02 -4.44
CA ILE A 502 -27.26 -19.95 -4.05
C ILE A 502 -28.60 -19.45 -4.59
N GLY A 503 -29.13 -20.17 -5.59
CA GLY A 503 -30.53 -20.07 -5.98
C GLY A 503 -31.37 -21.07 -5.18
N ARG A 504 -32.44 -20.61 -4.53
CA ARG A 504 -33.38 -21.48 -3.80
C ARG A 504 -34.82 -21.21 -4.23
N VAL A 505 -35.62 -22.28 -4.26
CA VAL A 505 -37.09 -22.21 -4.29
C VAL A 505 -37.58 -22.77 -2.97
N ASP A 506 -38.48 -22.06 -2.28
CA ASP A 506 -39.02 -22.48 -0.99
C ASP A 506 -40.46 -21.98 -0.79
N ASP A 507 -41.16 -22.50 0.21
CA ASP A 507 -42.55 -22.16 0.54
C ASP A 507 -42.70 -20.74 1.11
N SER A 508 -41.59 -20.13 1.51
CA SER A 508 -41.55 -18.79 2.08
C SER A 508 -40.10 -18.28 2.09
N ILE A 509 -39.93 -16.98 1.83
CA ILE A 509 -38.61 -16.35 1.71
C ILE A 509 -37.84 -16.46 3.02
N ASP A 510 -38.48 -16.21 4.17
CA ASP A 510 -37.87 -16.27 5.49
C ASP A 510 -37.39 -17.68 5.85
N LYS A 511 -38.19 -18.72 5.59
CA LYS A 511 -37.75 -20.11 5.82
C LYS A 511 -36.63 -20.50 4.86
N GLY A 512 -36.68 -20.07 3.60
CA GLY A 512 -35.61 -20.32 2.64
C GLY A 512 -34.27 -19.72 3.08
N ILE A 513 -34.28 -18.51 3.65
CA ILE A 513 -33.09 -17.88 4.24
C ILE A 513 -32.57 -18.69 5.43
N LEU A 514 -33.44 -19.03 6.39
CA LEU A 514 -33.06 -19.75 7.61
C LEU A 514 -32.53 -21.16 7.32
N ARG A 515 -33.19 -21.91 6.45
CA ARG A 515 -32.75 -23.26 6.04
C ARG A 515 -31.42 -23.20 5.32
N THR A 516 -31.21 -22.23 4.42
CA THR A 516 -29.92 -22.05 3.74
C THR A 516 -28.81 -21.70 4.72
N ALA A 517 -29.08 -20.83 5.69
CA ALA A 517 -28.11 -20.49 6.74
C ALA A 517 -27.67 -21.73 7.51
N GLN A 518 -28.59 -22.65 7.80
CA GLN A 518 -28.30 -23.91 8.49
C GLN A 518 -27.58 -24.92 7.60
N GLU A 519 -28.10 -25.17 6.39
CA GLU A 519 -27.56 -26.14 5.42
C GLU A 519 -26.14 -25.79 4.94
N ARG A 520 -25.85 -24.49 4.80
CA ARG A 520 -24.54 -23.99 4.36
C ARG A 520 -23.66 -23.56 5.52
N HIS A 521 -24.06 -23.83 6.77
CA HIS A 521 -23.29 -23.49 7.97
C HIS A 521 -22.84 -22.02 7.98
N ALA A 522 -23.76 -21.11 7.64
CA ALA A 522 -23.49 -19.68 7.68
C ALA A 522 -23.13 -19.27 9.12
N THR A 523 -22.11 -18.44 9.25
CA THR A 523 -21.63 -17.89 10.54
C THR A 523 -22.17 -16.49 10.83
N LEU A 524 -22.66 -15.81 9.79
CA LEU A 524 -23.21 -14.46 9.85
C LEU A 524 -24.23 -14.28 8.73
N LEU A 525 -25.36 -13.63 9.05
CA LEU A 525 -26.38 -13.25 8.08
C LEU A 525 -26.38 -11.72 7.91
N ILE A 526 -26.44 -11.21 6.68
CA ILE A 526 -26.55 -9.76 6.41
C ILE A 526 -27.78 -9.51 5.56
N CYS A 527 -28.70 -8.68 6.05
CA CYS A 527 -29.92 -8.32 5.33
C CYS A 527 -30.06 -6.81 5.16
N GLY A 528 -30.57 -6.41 4.01
CA GLY A 528 -30.91 -5.01 3.72
C GLY A 528 -32.28 -4.63 4.26
N TRP A 529 -32.38 -3.45 4.87
CA TRP A 529 -33.59 -2.87 5.42
C TRP A 529 -33.98 -1.59 4.68
N LYS A 530 -35.25 -1.52 4.28
CA LYS A 530 -35.83 -0.38 3.55
C LYS A 530 -36.03 0.89 4.40
N GLY A 531 -35.87 0.83 5.72
CA GLY A 531 -35.90 1.98 6.63
C GLY A 531 -37.26 2.48 7.11
N TYR A 532 -38.37 1.83 6.71
CA TYR A 532 -39.73 2.22 7.12
C TYR A 532 -40.62 0.99 7.29
N SER A 533 -41.49 1.00 8.31
CA SER A 533 -42.54 -0.02 8.51
C SER A 533 -43.75 0.26 7.62
N THR A 534 -44.39 -0.82 7.13
CA THR A 534 -45.67 -0.74 6.38
C THR A 534 -46.88 -1.09 7.26
N TYR A 535 -46.67 -1.70 8.44
CA TYR A 535 -47.70 -2.13 9.38
C TYR A 535 -47.26 -1.91 10.84
N ARG A 536 -48.22 -1.74 11.75
CA ARG A 536 -47.98 -1.44 13.18
C ARG A 536 -47.13 -2.48 13.93
N ASP A 537 -47.07 -3.72 13.45
CA ASP A 537 -46.42 -4.84 14.18
C ASP A 537 -45.09 -5.31 13.56
N ASN A 538 -44.67 -4.79 12.40
CA ASN A 538 -43.42 -5.18 11.73
C ASN A 538 -42.47 -3.99 11.54
N PHE A 539 -41.27 -4.06 12.11
CA PHE A 539 -40.28 -2.98 12.10
C PHE A 539 -39.37 -3.01 10.88
N PHE A 540 -38.85 -4.20 10.53
CA PHE A 540 -37.97 -4.38 9.37
C PHE A 540 -38.70 -4.99 8.16
N GLY A 541 -39.97 -5.34 8.33
CA GLY A 541 -40.80 -6.03 7.36
C GLY A 541 -41.04 -7.49 7.75
N SER A 542 -42.05 -8.12 7.17
CA SER A 542 -42.48 -9.48 7.55
C SER A 542 -41.38 -10.52 7.44
N VAL A 543 -40.55 -10.45 6.39
CA VAL A 543 -39.46 -11.41 6.15
C VAL A 543 -38.32 -11.22 7.16
N ILE A 544 -37.77 -10.01 7.27
CA ILE A 544 -36.60 -9.75 8.13
C ILE A 544 -36.93 -9.95 9.60
N ASP A 545 -38.12 -9.54 10.05
CA ASP A 545 -38.56 -9.75 11.44
C ASP A 545 -38.71 -11.23 11.76
N ASN A 546 -39.23 -12.05 10.83
CA ASN A 546 -39.33 -13.50 11.01
C ASN A 546 -37.96 -14.18 11.06
N VAL A 547 -37.03 -13.74 10.20
CA VAL A 547 -35.66 -14.25 10.18
C VAL A 547 -34.93 -13.87 11.47
N ALA A 548 -35.00 -12.60 11.90
CA ALA A 548 -34.36 -12.13 13.13
C ALA A 548 -34.87 -12.88 14.37
N ARG A 549 -36.17 -13.21 14.43
CA ARG A 549 -36.75 -13.98 15.54
C ARG A 549 -36.27 -15.44 15.64
N ARG A 550 -35.78 -16.03 14.54
CA ARG A 550 -35.53 -17.48 14.43
C ARG A 550 -34.11 -17.84 14.00
N THR A 551 -33.28 -16.85 13.67
CA THR A 551 -31.93 -17.09 13.17
C THR A 551 -31.05 -17.77 14.24
N PRO A 552 -30.34 -18.87 13.90
CA PRO A 552 -29.40 -19.51 14.81
C PRO A 552 -28.05 -18.79 14.87
N VAL A 553 -27.81 -17.85 13.97
CA VAL A 553 -26.53 -17.13 13.81
C VAL A 553 -26.71 -15.63 13.96
N PRO A 554 -25.64 -14.89 14.31
CA PRO A 554 -25.67 -13.43 14.33
C PRO A 554 -26.17 -12.86 13.00
N MET A 555 -26.94 -11.78 13.09
CA MET A 555 -27.56 -11.12 11.95
C MET A 555 -27.27 -9.62 11.97
N LEU A 556 -26.86 -9.08 10.83
CA LEU A 556 -26.75 -7.64 10.59
C LEU A 556 -27.93 -7.18 9.76
N ILE A 557 -28.70 -6.25 10.30
CA ILE A 557 -29.78 -5.59 9.56
C ILE A 557 -29.25 -4.20 9.19
N THR A 558 -29.17 -3.92 7.90
CA THR A 558 -28.39 -2.78 7.40
C THR A 558 -29.17 -1.91 6.45
N ARG A 559 -28.92 -0.61 6.49
CA ARG A 559 -29.50 0.39 5.60
C ARG A 559 -28.37 1.30 5.12
N PHE A 560 -28.21 1.40 3.81
CA PHE A 560 -27.20 2.25 3.17
C PHE A 560 -27.86 3.12 2.09
N PRO A 561 -28.26 4.36 2.43
CA PRO A 561 -28.79 5.32 1.46
C PRO A 561 -27.70 5.89 0.53
N GLN A 562 -26.44 5.81 0.96
CA GLN A 562 -25.25 6.23 0.22
C GLN A 562 -24.30 5.03 0.06
N PRO A 563 -23.37 5.05 -0.91
CA PRO A 563 -22.33 4.03 -1.03
C PRO A 563 -21.54 3.86 0.28
N ILE A 564 -21.31 2.62 0.74
CA ILE A 564 -20.64 2.37 2.03
C ILE A 564 -19.24 3.01 2.11
N GLN A 565 -18.57 3.21 0.96
CA GLN A 565 -17.25 3.85 0.84
C GLN A 565 -17.25 5.33 1.20
N SER A 566 -18.41 6.01 1.19
CA SER A 566 -18.47 7.43 1.57
C SER A 566 -18.44 7.65 3.08
N THR A 567 -18.47 6.58 3.88
CA THR A 567 -18.50 6.64 5.34
C THR A 567 -17.24 7.29 5.90
N GLN A 568 -17.37 8.42 6.61
CA GLN A 568 -16.23 9.13 7.20
C GLN A 568 -16.04 8.83 8.69
N ARG A 569 -17.15 8.63 9.40
CA ARG A 569 -17.15 8.37 10.84
C ARG A 569 -18.10 7.22 11.13
N ILE A 570 -17.66 6.30 11.97
CA ILE A 570 -18.47 5.20 12.45
C ILE A 570 -18.74 5.43 13.93
N PHE A 571 -20.01 5.50 14.28
CA PHE A 571 -20.46 5.63 15.66
C PHE A 571 -20.99 4.29 16.14
N LEU A 572 -20.32 3.69 17.12
CA LEU A 572 -20.82 2.52 17.82
C LEU A 572 -21.62 2.99 19.05
N ALA A 573 -22.95 2.89 18.97
CA ALA A 573 -23.85 3.24 20.06
C ALA A 573 -24.11 2.03 20.95
N ILE A 574 -23.88 2.18 22.25
CA ILE A 574 -24.05 1.14 23.25
C ILE A 574 -24.76 1.67 24.50
N ALA A 575 -25.57 0.81 25.12
CA ALA A 575 -26.09 1.06 26.45
C ALA A 575 -25.05 0.73 27.53
N ASP A 576 -25.10 1.41 28.68
CA ASP A 576 -24.16 1.22 29.80
C ASP A 576 -24.09 -0.25 30.29
N THR A 577 -25.21 -0.96 30.24
CA THR A 577 -25.31 -2.38 30.63
C THR A 577 -24.65 -3.35 29.65
N GLU A 578 -24.29 -2.90 28.44
CA GLU A 578 -23.81 -3.76 27.35
C GLU A 578 -22.29 -3.74 27.18
N ALA A 579 -21.60 -2.78 27.79
CA ALA A 579 -20.16 -2.54 27.61
C ALA A 579 -19.26 -3.74 27.97
N SER A 580 -19.77 -4.72 28.73
CA SER A 580 -19.05 -5.95 29.13
C SER A 580 -19.58 -7.22 28.44
N SER A 581 -20.56 -7.11 27.54
CA SER A 581 -21.17 -8.28 26.89
C SER A 581 -20.30 -8.89 25.78
N VAL A 582 -20.45 -10.20 25.54
CA VAL A 582 -19.78 -10.89 24.41
C VAL A 582 -20.25 -10.31 23.07
N SER A 583 -21.54 -9.99 22.97
CA SER A 583 -22.14 -9.32 21.81
C SER A 583 -21.46 -7.98 21.52
N PHE A 584 -21.17 -7.19 22.55
CA PHE A 584 -20.44 -5.94 22.39
C PHE A 584 -19.02 -6.16 21.84
N GLN A 585 -18.28 -7.15 22.34
CA GLN A 585 -16.94 -7.45 21.81
C GLN A 585 -16.99 -7.85 20.33
N GLN A 586 -17.99 -8.64 19.94
CA GLN A 586 -18.19 -9.04 18.54
C GLN A 586 -18.56 -7.85 17.65
N THR A 587 -19.45 -6.97 18.12
CA THR A 587 -19.80 -5.74 17.38
C THR A 587 -18.64 -4.77 17.33
N LEU A 588 -17.91 -4.56 18.43
CA LEU A 588 -16.72 -3.70 18.46
C LEU A 588 -15.66 -4.19 17.47
N PHE A 589 -15.42 -5.50 17.41
CA PHE A 589 -14.53 -6.10 16.41
C PHE A 589 -15.01 -5.79 14.99
N LEU A 590 -16.30 -6.03 14.70
CA LEU A 590 -16.90 -5.73 13.41
C LEU A 590 -16.73 -4.25 13.06
N THR A 591 -17.08 -3.35 13.96
CA THR A 591 -16.99 -1.90 13.75
C THR A 591 -15.54 -1.45 13.54
N ARG A 592 -14.57 -2.06 14.23
CA ARG A 592 -13.13 -1.81 14.00
C ARG A 592 -12.68 -2.29 12.64
N THR A 593 -13.11 -3.48 12.21
CA THR A 593 -12.83 -3.97 10.86
C THR A 593 -13.40 -3.02 9.82
N LEU A 594 -14.64 -2.56 9.98
CA LEU A 594 -15.23 -1.56 9.08
C LEU A 594 -14.48 -0.24 9.12
N ALA A 595 -14.12 0.27 10.30
CA ALA A 595 -13.38 1.52 10.44
C ALA A 595 -12.00 1.45 9.77
N ALA A 596 -11.29 0.33 9.93
CA ALA A 596 -10.00 0.12 9.31
C ALA A 596 -10.09 0.03 7.78
N GLU A 597 -11.09 -0.69 7.27
CA GLU A 597 -11.25 -0.93 5.82
C GLU A 597 -11.85 0.27 5.09
N LEU A 598 -12.81 0.96 5.69
CA LEU A 598 -13.40 2.20 5.19
C LEU A 598 -12.54 3.43 5.51
N LYS A 599 -11.45 3.26 6.26
CA LYS A 599 -10.58 4.35 6.77
C LYS A 599 -11.37 5.44 7.50
N ALA A 600 -12.45 5.05 8.16
CA ALA A 600 -13.35 5.92 8.89
C ALA A 600 -12.90 6.05 10.35
N SER A 601 -13.14 7.22 10.95
CA SER A 601 -12.89 7.41 12.38
C SER A 601 -13.92 6.67 13.22
N LEU A 602 -13.48 5.80 14.13
CA LEU A 602 -14.35 5.10 15.06
C LEU A 602 -14.57 5.94 16.32
N LYS A 603 -15.83 6.14 16.70
CA LYS A 603 -16.25 6.77 17.96
C LYS A 603 -17.24 5.87 18.67
N VAL A 604 -17.15 5.78 20.00
CA VAL A 604 -18.11 5.02 20.80
C VAL A 604 -19.03 6.01 21.50
N LEU A 605 -20.34 5.83 21.33
CA LEU A 605 -21.37 6.59 22.04
C LEU A 605 -21.93 5.72 23.16
N GLN A 606 -21.64 6.09 24.40
CA GLN A 606 -22.14 5.37 25.58
C GLN A 606 -23.36 6.09 26.15
N ILE A 607 -24.49 5.40 26.17
CA ILE A 607 -25.76 5.93 26.68
C ILE A 607 -25.83 5.64 28.18
N VAL A 608 -25.80 6.68 29.00
CA VAL A 608 -25.81 6.55 30.46
C VAL A 608 -27.23 6.77 31.00
N SER A 609 -27.89 5.69 31.41
CA SER A 609 -29.26 5.74 31.97
C SER A 609 -29.28 6.08 33.48
N ASN A 610 -28.20 5.78 34.22
CA ASN A 610 -28.12 6.03 35.67
C ASN A 610 -26.83 6.79 36.05
N PRO A 611 -26.94 8.02 36.61
CA PRO A 611 -25.78 8.85 36.92
C PRO A 611 -24.85 8.26 37.99
N ARG A 612 -25.29 7.26 38.78
CA ARG A 612 -24.43 6.60 39.78
C ARG A 612 -23.43 5.59 39.18
N LEU A 613 -23.72 5.05 37.98
CA LEU A 613 -22.83 4.11 37.27
C LEU A 613 -21.80 4.82 36.36
N ALA A 614 -21.99 6.11 36.10
CA ALA A 614 -21.14 6.91 35.21
C ALA A 614 -19.65 6.94 35.59
N ASN A 615 -19.32 6.81 36.88
CA ASN A 615 -17.93 6.90 37.37
C ASN A 615 -17.15 5.57 37.29
N ALA A 616 -17.82 4.44 37.04
CA ALA A 616 -17.16 3.14 36.88
C ALA A 616 -16.82 2.80 35.41
N ALA A 617 -17.27 3.63 34.45
CA ALA A 617 -17.29 3.36 33.02
C ALA A 617 -16.02 3.77 32.22
N ASN A 618 -14.94 4.19 32.89
CA ASN A 618 -13.75 4.73 32.19
C ASN A 618 -12.87 3.65 31.52
N ALA A 619 -13.14 2.36 31.73
CA ALA A 619 -12.41 1.27 31.09
C ALA A 619 -13.40 0.29 30.44
N ILE A 620 -13.82 0.57 29.20
CA ILE A 620 -14.53 -0.41 28.39
C ILE A 620 -13.53 -1.51 28.00
N PRO A 621 -13.71 -2.77 28.41
CA PRO A 621 -12.78 -3.85 28.10
C PRO A 621 -12.60 -3.99 26.58
N GLY A 622 -11.36 -4.12 26.12
CA GLY A 622 -11.06 -4.29 24.69
C GLY A 622 -11.04 -3.01 23.85
N LEU A 623 -11.43 -1.84 24.39
CA LEU A 623 -11.17 -0.56 23.75
C LEU A 623 -9.69 -0.17 23.93
N SER A 624 -9.09 0.37 22.88
CA SER A 624 -7.73 0.90 22.90
C SER A 624 -7.79 2.39 23.27
N GLU A 625 -6.76 2.93 23.92
CA GLU A 625 -6.77 4.31 24.47
C GLU A 625 -7.04 5.41 23.42
N ASP A 626 -6.89 5.09 22.14
CA ASP A 626 -7.03 5.94 20.97
C ASP A 626 -8.48 6.04 20.42
N VAL A 627 -9.43 5.24 20.91
CA VAL A 627 -10.84 5.33 20.48
C VAL A 627 -11.61 6.27 21.42
N PRO A 628 -12.07 7.46 20.96
CA PRO A 628 -12.79 8.39 21.81
C PRO A 628 -14.16 7.84 22.21
N VAL A 629 -14.41 7.78 23.51
CA VAL A 629 -15.71 7.43 24.12
C VAL A 629 -16.42 8.73 24.49
N GLN A 630 -17.62 8.93 23.94
CA GLN A 630 -18.48 10.06 24.26
C GLN A 630 -19.70 9.56 25.03
N GLN A 631 -19.85 10.02 26.27
CA GLN A 631 -21.01 9.71 27.09
C GLN A 631 -22.17 10.67 26.78
N ILE A 632 -23.34 10.10 26.53
CA ILE A 632 -24.57 10.83 26.21
C ILE A 632 -25.60 10.59 27.30
N ARG A 633 -26.28 11.67 27.73
CA ARG A 633 -27.39 11.65 28.69
C ARG A 633 -28.70 12.07 28.03
N GLY A 634 -29.80 11.41 28.39
CA GLY A 634 -31.15 11.72 27.91
C GLY A 634 -31.67 10.75 26.87
N ASN A 635 -32.68 11.16 26.09
CA ASN A 635 -33.30 10.32 25.05
C ASN A 635 -32.29 10.01 23.94
N PHE A 636 -32.00 8.72 23.74
CA PHE A 636 -31.00 8.21 22.79
C PHE A 636 -31.24 8.73 21.37
N VAL A 637 -32.45 8.56 20.83
CA VAL A 637 -32.83 8.96 19.47
C VAL A 637 -32.53 10.45 19.26
N ASN A 638 -32.99 11.31 20.18
CA ASN A 638 -32.83 12.76 20.05
C ASN A 638 -31.37 13.22 20.17
N GLN A 639 -30.53 12.53 20.94
CA GLN A 639 -29.13 12.90 21.10
C GLN A 639 -28.28 12.42 19.92
N VAL A 640 -28.54 11.19 19.45
CA VAL A 640 -27.87 10.64 18.27
C VAL A 640 -28.22 11.46 17.03
N ALA A 641 -29.49 11.84 16.86
CA ALA A 641 -29.94 12.71 15.78
C ALA A 641 -29.23 14.09 15.74
N LYS A 642 -28.75 14.61 16.87
CA LYS A 642 -28.00 15.87 16.93
C LYS A 642 -26.53 15.75 16.56
N ILE A 643 -25.96 14.55 16.70
CA ILE A 643 -24.52 14.31 16.54
C ILE A 643 -24.21 13.81 15.12
N LEU A 644 -25.10 12.99 14.55
CA LEU A 644 -24.86 12.34 13.27
C LEU A 644 -25.08 13.27 12.09
N GLU A 645 -24.18 13.14 11.12
CA GLU A 645 -24.20 13.81 9.82
C GLU A 645 -24.50 12.80 8.70
N ARG A 646 -24.68 13.29 7.47
CA ARG A 646 -25.10 12.50 6.30
C ARG A 646 -24.14 11.35 5.95
N ASP A 647 -22.84 11.54 6.15
CA ASP A 647 -21.78 10.58 5.76
C ASP A 647 -21.35 9.68 6.93
N ASP A 648 -22.15 9.62 8.00
CA ASP A 648 -21.88 8.78 9.16
C ASP A 648 -22.54 7.41 9.06
N LEU A 649 -21.89 6.42 9.67
CA LEU A 649 -22.43 5.09 9.88
C LEU A 649 -22.73 4.88 11.35
N LEU A 650 -23.99 4.65 11.69
CA LEU A 650 -24.41 4.30 13.04
C LEU A 650 -24.48 2.78 13.18
N VAL A 651 -23.71 2.22 14.10
CA VAL A 651 -23.79 0.82 14.49
C VAL A 651 -24.44 0.71 15.87
N ILE A 652 -25.52 -0.05 15.96
CA ILE A 652 -26.28 -0.24 17.20
C ILE A 652 -26.20 -1.72 17.59
N THR A 653 -25.80 -1.99 18.84
CA THR A 653 -25.92 -3.32 19.44
C THR A 653 -27.32 -3.51 20.00
N HIS A 654 -27.97 -4.63 19.67
CA HIS A 654 -29.23 -4.99 20.30
C HIS A 654 -29.01 -6.02 21.40
N ASN A 655 -29.13 -5.60 22.66
CA ASN A 655 -29.49 -6.47 23.81
C ASN A 655 -30.34 -5.76 24.89
N ALA A 656 -30.68 -4.47 24.72
CA ALA A 656 -31.32 -3.64 25.73
C ALA A 656 -32.86 -3.62 25.63
N HIS A 657 -33.53 -4.59 26.26
CA HIS A 657 -34.57 -4.38 27.28
C HIS A 657 -35.26 -5.73 27.60
N PRO A 658 -35.52 -6.05 28.89
CA PRO A 658 -36.39 -7.18 29.22
C PRO A 658 -37.76 -6.93 28.60
N GLU A 659 -38.33 -7.97 28.01
CA GLU A 659 -39.70 -7.99 27.50
C GLU A 659 -40.66 -7.41 28.55
N ARG A 660 -40.98 -6.12 28.45
CA ARG A 660 -42.20 -5.63 29.05
C ARG A 660 -43.29 -5.94 28.05
N LEU A 661 -44.00 -7.03 28.31
CA LEU A 661 -45.28 -7.40 27.68
C LEU A 661 -45.19 -7.84 26.19
N HIS A 662 -44.38 -8.86 25.87
CA HIS A 662 -44.49 -9.63 24.60
C HIS A 662 -44.38 -8.82 23.27
N ILE A 663 -43.93 -7.56 23.29
CA ILE A 663 -43.76 -6.73 22.08
C ILE A 663 -42.27 -6.68 21.70
N PRO A 664 -41.88 -7.08 20.49
CA PRO A 664 -40.50 -6.96 20.01
C PRO A 664 -40.09 -5.48 19.93
N THR A 665 -39.03 -5.05 20.62
CA THR A 665 -38.50 -3.67 20.55
C THR A 665 -37.37 -3.50 19.52
N LEU A 666 -37.02 -4.56 18.79
CA LEU A 666 -35.83 -4.68 17.92
C LEU A 666 -35.64 -3.50 16.95
N GLY A 667 -36.72 -2.83 16.53
CA GLY A 667 -36.66 -1.76 15.53
C GLY A 667 -37.17 -0.38 15.95
N VAL A 668 -37.62 -0.17 17.19
CA VAL A 668 -38.22 1.13 17.59
C VAL A 668 -37.23 2.28 17.48
N GLU A 669 -36.05 2.16 18.09
CA GLU A 669 -35.04 3.22 18.07
C GLU A 669 -34.39 3.39 16.69
N PRO A 670 -33.94 2.33 16.00
CA PRO A 670 -33.38 2.46 14.65
C PRO A 670 -34.37 3.05 13.65
N GLU A 671 -35.66 2.69 13.72
CA GLU A 671 -36.71 3.25 12.86
C GLU A 671 -36.96 4.73 13.16
N ALA A 672 -37.01 5.12 14.44
CA ALA A 672 -37.16 6.52 14.81
C ALA A 672 -35.99 7.38 14.29
N ILE A 673 -34.76 6.86 14.36
CA ILE A 673 -33.57 7.53 13.83
C ILE A 673 -33.63 7.60 12.29
N ALA A 674 -33.96 6.50 11.61
CA ALA A 674 -34.06 6.45 10.15
C ALA A 674 -35.14 7.40 9.60
N ARG A 675 -36.24 7.61 10.34
CA ARG A 675 -37.30 8.57 9.97
C ARG A 675 -36.84 10.03 10.12
N GLN A 676 -36.03 10.34 11.13
CA GLN A 676 -35.49 11.69 11.32
C GLN A 676 -34.33 11.99 10.35
N HIS A 677 -33.54 10.98 9.99
CA HIS A 677 -32.39 11.09 9.09
C HIS A 677 -32.47 10.05 7.96
N PRO A 678 -33.22 10.32 6.88
CA PRO A 678 -33.45 9.34 5.81
C PRO A 678 -32.19 8.94 5.04
N ASP A 679 -31.18 9.83 5.01
CA ASP A 679 -29.89 9.64 4.33
C ASP A 679 -28.82 8.92 5.18
N LEU A 680 -29.10 8.64 6.45
CA LEU A 680 -28.12 8.04 7.36
C LEU A 680 -27.94 6.54 7.11
N SER A 681 -26.69 6.07 7.15
CA SER A 681 -26.37 4.64 7.11
C SER A 681 -26.44 4.02 8.50
N ILE A 682 -27.12 2.88 8.62
CA ILE A 682 -27.37 2.22 9.91
C ILE A 682 -27.08 0.72 9.80
N ILE A 683 -26.35 0.17 10.77
CA ILE A 683 -26.18 -1.28 10.98
C ILE A 683 -26.71 -1.62 12.36
N ILE A 684 -27.60 -2.60 12.42
CA ILE A 684 -28.15 -3.15 13.65
C ILE A 684 -27.56 -4.55 13.81
N ALA A 685 -26.77 -4.75 14.85
CA ALA A 685 -26.18 -6.04 15.17
C ALA A 685 -27.12 -6.81 16.12
N HIS A 686 -27.73 -7.86 15.59
CA HIS A 686 -28.60 -8.77 16.34
C HIS A 686 -27.88 -10.09 16.60
N PHE A 687 -27.82 -10.50 17.87
CA PHE A 687 -27.24 -11.78 18.27
C PHE A 687 -28.33 -12.68 18.85
N PRO A 688 -28.44 -13.94 18.39
CA PRO A 688 -29.40 -14.87 18.97
C PRO A 688 -29.03 -15.18 20.42
N ARG A 689 -30.05 -15.37 21.28
CA ARG A 689 -29.83 -15.88 22.64
C ARG A 689 -29.37 -17.33 22.53
N LEU A 690 -28.21 -17.65 23.10
CA LEU A 690 -27.80 -19.03 23.32
C LEU A 690 -28.82 -19.64 24.28
N VAL A 691 -29.60 -20.61 23.80
CA VAL A 691 -30.54 -21.41 24.62
C VAL A 691 -29.77 -22.39 25.47
#